data_AF-A0A935CC53-F1
#
_entry.id   AF-A0A935CC53-F1
#
_cell.length_a   1.000
_cell.length_b   1.000
_cell.length_c   1.000
_cell.angle_alpha   90.00
_cell.angle_beta   90.00
_cell.angle_gamma   90.00
#
_symmetry.space_group_name_H-M   'P 1'
#
loop_
_entity.id
_entity.type
_entity.pdbx_description
1 polymer ?
#
loop_
_entity_poly.entity_id
_entity_poly.type
_entity_poly.pdbx_seq_one_letter_code
_entity_poly.pdbx_strand_id
1 'polypeptide(L)'
;MADRVRRASDVSWFLVYAVLAALSITLGNLAVGTAGALEQDLALATGGLPRLLLQLFSWVAGVGVLFLPIAVGVDMLLRSRGWQLVQALLAGGLAAGIAMLIKAAILDGQFTQVLAALTRPLNSNGRTNPLDVLVVTLVALVVVANISGRRWLATLAPLVIGSLLVTGFLAGSNTALALLCSFLLGAMVGHAVRFAFGTASTRAPGTAIARELVNAGTPLQTLELVDEYEEGARLYRGLTPAGEIAVHVFDRDTFGLASGRRLLNRLRLRGATARAPSFTLRSALEHRSLQALALRWAGVWAPFPIAVCDVDGATAVLALTRVEGVSLRVLGENLTDAQARAVVRLLVALQEHRIAFRGLTRDNIVILPDGAAGLLSVGEGDVGGDDIARRADAAQVMVMLALAIGPERAVALAVDEAGSRTVSRTLPLLQALALGRELRGELKARKGLLDELREQVLTLEDSHNQPATIELRRVTVKGLLTLVGGAVAAYIVLPQLAQVDFAEVLSRAQWPWALGSVLAAVLTFIGASLVLTGSVPTKLRFRHTFMTQLSVAFSGLVAPAAIGNLALNTRYLQRAGVPAGAAGASVGLAQVFQFTSYVTLLAVTGVVAGISPQASFQPPAKVVAAIPVVLVVVIGLFAVPRVRRFFRERLMPQLRQVLPQVLAVLQRPRKLAELLGGALLLDVSFVAALYCATYAFGAAPPLAGVAVVYFAGAIIGSAVPTPGGLGGIEAAMSYGLTTLGVDSGTAVSSVLLYRLATYWLPIPFGWASINHLTKIDAI
;
A
#
# COMPACT_ATOMS: atom_id res chain seq x y z
N MET A 1 -8.99 14.32 7.23
CA MET A 1 -9.00 12.96 6.63
C MET A 1 -9.42 12.02 7.75
N ALA A 2 -10.38 11.10 7.57
CA ALA A 2 -10.79 10.24 8.70
C ALA A 2 -9.58 9.43 9.19
N ASP A 3 -9.20 9.66 10.45
CA ASP A 3 -7.87 9.33 10.95
C ASP A 3 -7.67 7.83 11.19
N ARG A 4 -6.42 7.39 11.44
CA ARG A 4 -5.99 6.01 11.15
C ARG A 4 -5.17 5.33 12.25
N VAL A 5 -5.71 4.23 12.77
CA VAL A 5 -5.42 3.78 14.14
C VAL A 5 -5.20 2.28 14.25
N ARG A 6 -4.06 1.91 14.83
CA ARG A 6 -3.69 0.54 15.17
C ARG A 6 -4.43 0.10 16.44
N ARG A 7 -5.36 -0.85 16.36
CA ARG A 7 -6.14 -1.32 17.52
C ARG A 7 -5.46 -2.51 18.19
N ALA A 8 -5.32 -2.46 19.52
CA ALA A 8 -4.79 -3.59 20.29
C ALA A 8 -5.61 -4.89 20.13
N SER A 9 -6.92 -4.77 19.88
CA SER A 9 -7.81 -5.91 19.61
C SER A 9 -7.45 -6.71 18.36
N ASP A 10 -6.75 -6.13 17.39
CA ASP A 10 -6.27 -6.88 16.24
C ASP A 10 -5.09 -7.81 16.63
N VAL A 11 -4.32 -7.47 17.66
CA VAL A 11 -3.22 -8.31 18.18
C VAL A 11 -3.77 -9.49 18.99
N SER A 12 -4.83 -9.29 19.80
CA SER A 12 -5.43 -10.39 20.56
C SER A 12 -6.05 -11.46 19.65
N TRP A 13 -6.72 -11.06 18.57
CA TRP A 13 -7.24 -12.01 17.58
C TRP A 13 -6.13 -12.75 16.83
N PHE A 14 -5.04 -12.07 16.46
CA PHE A 14 -3.85 -12.72 15.89
C PHE A 14 -3.31 -13.83 16.81
N LEU A 15 -3.19 -13.57 18.11
CA LEU A 15 -2.71 -14.56 19.10
C LEU A 15 -3.68 -15.75 19.25
N VAL A 16 -4.99 -15.51 19.28
CA VAL A 16 -6.00 -16.59 19.33
C VAL A 16 -5.91 -17.50 18.10
N TYR A 17 -5.81 -16.94 16.89
CA TYR A 17 -5.66 -17.75 15.68
C TYR A 17 -4.32 -18.49 15.62
N ALA A 18 -3.24 -17.92 16.17
CA ALA A 18 -1.94 -18.60 16.29
C ALA A 18 -2.02 -19.82 17.24
N VAL A 19 -2.69 -19.69 18.39
CA VAL A 19 -2.91 -20.80 19.33
C VAL A 19 -3.79 -21.89 18.70
N LEU A 20 -4.87 -21.51 17.99
CA LEU A 20 -5.72 -22.45 17.28
C LEU A 20 -4.95 -23.20 16.18
N ALA A 21 -4.11 -22.52 15.40
CA ALA A 21 -3.29 -23.15 14.36
C ALA A 21 -2.27 -24.14 14.96
N ALA A 22 -1.59 -23.76 16.05
CA ALA A 22 -0.68 -24.65 16.77
C ALA A 22 -1.42 -25.89 17.31
N LEU A 23 -2.58 -25.68 17.95
CA LEU A 23 -3.40 -26.77 18.48
C LEU A 23 -3.85 -27.73 17.36
N SER A 24 -4.36 -27.22 16.24
CA SER A 24 -4.76 -28.02 15.08
C SER A 24 -3.60 -28.89 14.54
N ILE A 25 -2.40 -28.31 14.40
CA ILE A 25 -1.22 -29.05 13.93
C ILE A 25 -0.79 -30.11 14.95
N THR A 26 -0.80 -29.80 16.26
CA THR A 26 -0.45 -30.80 17.29
C THR A 26 -1.46 -31.95 17.38
N LEU A 27 -2.76 -31.68 17.26
CA LEU A 27 -3.79 -32.71 17.21
C LEU A 27 -3.67 -33.57 15.94
N GLY A 28 -3.39 -32.96 14.79
CA GLY A 28 -3.11 -33.68 13.54
C GLY A 28 -1.91 -34.62 13.65
N ASN A 29 -0.81 -34.17 14.27
CA ASN A 29 0.37 -34.99 14.55
C ASN A 29 0.09 -36.16 15.52
N LEU A 30 -0.78 -35.96 16.51
CA LEU A 30 -1.11 -36.98 17.52
C LEU A 30 -2.17 -37.99 17.03
N ALA A 31 -2.98 -37.62 16.03
CA ALA A 31 -4.15 -38.38 15.58
C ALA A 31 -4.10 -38.77 14.09
N VAL A 32 -2.91 -38.95 13.50
CA VAL A 32 -2.72 -39.18 12.05
C VAL A 32 -3.61 -40.32 11.50
N GLY A 33 -3.74 -41.43 12.22
CA GLY A 33 -4.58 -42.56 11.81
C GLY A 33 -6.08 -42.26 11.83
N THR A 34 -6.58 -41.61 12.88
CA THR A 34 -7.99 -41.24 13.04
C THR A 34 -8.39 -40.06 12.14
N ALA A 35 -7.50 -39.10 11.92
CA ALA A 35 -7.65 -38.09 10.87
C ALA A 35 -7.66 -38.75 9.48
N GLY A 36 -6.86 -39.81 9.30
CA GLY A 36 -6.88 -40.73 8.16
C GLY A 36 -8.30 -41.16 7.81
N ALA A 37 -8.97 -41.86 8.73
CA ALA A 37 -10.35 -42.34 8.59
C ALA A 37 -11.37 -41.19 8.44
N LEU A 38 -11.30 -40.16 9.28
CA LEU A 38 -12.29 -39.07 9.30
C LEU A 38 -12.43 -38.33 7.95
N GLU A 39 -11.32 -38.07 7.26
CA GLU A 39 -11.40 -37.46 5.92
C GLU A 39 -11.88 -38.46 4.85
N GLN A 40 -11.69 -39.76 5.04
CA GLN A 40 -12.21 -40.80 4.14
C GLN A 40 -13.73 -40.95 4.30
N ASP A 41 -14.25 -40.93 5.53
CA ASP A 41 -15.68 -40.88 5.81
C ASP A 41 -16.33 -39.58 5.28
N LEU A 42 -15.67 -38.43 5.45
CA LEU A 42 -16.10 -37.17 4.85
C LEU A 42 -16.11 -37.22 3.31
N ALA A 43 -15.11 -37.83 2.68
CA ALA A 43 -15.05 -38.00 1.22
C ALA A 43 -16.16 -38.94 0.70
N LEU A 44 -16.49 -40.01 1.44
CA LEU A 44 -17.60 -40.90 1.11
C LEU A 44 -18.96 -40.21 1.28
N ALA A 45 -19.18 -39.52 2.39
CA ALA A 45 -20.42 -38.78 2.67
C ALA A 45 -20.68 -37.65 1.65
N THR A 46 -19.62 -37.00 1.17
CA THR A 46 -19.71 -35.95 0.14
C THR A 46 -19.72 -36.49 -1.29
N GLY A 47 -19.19 -37.70 -1.53
CA GLY A 47 -19.29 -38.39 -2.82
C GLY A 47 -20.74 -38.72 -3.22
N GLY A 48 -21.66 -38.78 -2.26
CA GLY A 48 -23.11 -38.88 -2.49
C GLY A 48 -23.80 -37.60 -2.98
N LEU A 49 -23.09 -36.47 -3.08
CA LEU A 49 -23.68 -35.21 -3.54
C LEU A 49 -24.06 -35.26 -5.04
N PRO A 50 -25.25 -34.77 -5.43
CA PRO A 50 -25.63 -34.64 -6.84
C PRO A 50 -24.58 -33.89 -7.67
N ARG A 51 -24.28 -34.38 -8.88
CA ARG A 51 -23.29 -33.76 -9.79
C ARG A 51 -23.55 -32.27 -10.04
N LEU A 52 -24.82 -31.85 -10.06
CA LEU A 52 -25.22 -30.44 -10.15
C LEU A 52 -24.74 -29.59 -8.95
N LEU A 53 -24.81 -30.11 -7.73
CA LEU A 53 -24.30 -29.41 -6.54
C LEU A 53 -22.77 -29.29 -6.58
N LEU A 54 -22.06 -30.33 -7.02
CA LEU A 54 -20.61 -30.28 -7.19
C LEU A 54 -20.18 -29.28 -8.27
N GLN A 55 -20.90 -29.24 -9.41
CA GLN A 55 -20.70 -28.24 -10.46
C GLN A 55 -21.01 -26.82 -9.97
N LEU A 56 -22.08 -26.63 -9.19
CA LEU A 56 -22.43 -25.35 -8.58
C LEU A 56 -21.37 -24.88 -7.59
N PHE A 57 -20.88 -25.73 -6.68
CA PHE A 57 -19.77 -25.38 -5.79
C PHE A 57 -18.50 -25.00 -6.57
N SER A 58 -18.15 -25.76 -7.62
CA SER A 58 -17.00 -25.44 -8.47
C SER A 58 -17.16 -24.13 -9.24
N TRP A 59 -18.37 -23.78 -9.67
CA TRP A 59 -18.68 -22.50 -10.32
C TRP A 59 -18.64 -21.33 -9.32
N VAL A 60 -19.25 -21.48 -8.15
CA VAL A 60 -19.24 -20.49 -7.07
C VAL A 60 -17.82 -20.28 -6.52
N ALA A 61 -17.00 -21.33 -6.47
CA ALA A 61 -15.58 -21.25 -6.22
C ALA A 61 -14.85 -20.43 -7.31
N GLY A 62 -14.87 -20.90 -8.57
CA GLY A 62 -14.11 -20.28 -9.67
C GLY A 62 -14.51 -18.82 -9.95
N VAL A 63 -15.81 -18.54 -10.06
CA VAL A 63 -16.32 -17.17 -10.23
C VAL A 63 -16.15 -16.36 -8.96
N GLY A 64 -16.33 -16.96 -7.78
CA GLY A 64 -16.22 -16.28 -6.48
C GLY A 64 -14.80 -15.82 -6.16
N VAL A 65 -13.76 -16.56 -6.54
CA VAL A 65 -12.34 -16.14 -6.42
C VAL A 65 -12.08 -14.83 -7.15
N LEU A 66 -12.68 -14.66 -8.34
CA LEU A 66 -12.55 -13.44 -9.14
C LEU A 66 -13.49 -12.33 -8.64
N PHE A 67 -14.75 -12.68 -8.33
CA PHE A 67 -15.81 -11.73 -8.05
C PHE A 67 -15.80 -11.20 -6.60
N LEU A 68 -15.43 -11.99 -5.59
CA LEU A 68 -15.45 -11.53 -4.20
C LEU A 68 -14.46 -10.37 -3.94
N PRO A 69 -13.20 -10.39 -4.44
CA PRO A 69 -12.31 -9.22 -4.38
C PRO A 69 -12.87 -7.99 -5.11
N ILE A 70 -13.51 -8.16 -6.27
CA ILE A 70 -14.18 -7.08 -7.01
C ILE A 70 -15.33 -6.51 -6.18
N ALA A 71 -16.22 -7.35 -5.65
CA ALA A 71 -17.40 -6.97 -4.88
C ALA A 71 -17.05 -6.23 -3.59
N VAL A 72 -16.06 -6.74 -2.83
CA VAL A 72 -15.49 -6.07 -1.67
C VAL A 72 -14.86 -4.73 -2.07
N GLY A 73 -14.13 -4.70 -3.19
CA GLY A 73 -13.53 -3.49 -3.74
C GLY A 73 -14.54 -2.41 -4.09
N VAL A 74 -15.60 -2.76 -4.82
CA VAL A 74 -16.66 -1.84 -5.24
C VAL A 74 -17.42 -1.29 -4.03
N ASP A 75 -17.82 -2.11 -3.06
CA ASP A 75 -18.49 -1.62 -1.84
C ASP A 75 -17.59 -0.66 -1.04
N MET A 76 -16.30 -0.96 -0.90
CA MET A 76 -15.36 -0.12 -0.18
C MET A 76 -14.95 1.16 -0.96
N LEU A 77 -15.03 1.16 -2.30
CA LEU A 77 -14.93 2.36 -3.13
C LEU A 77 -16.17 3.26 -2.97
N LEU A 78 -17.37 2.69 -3.14
CA LEU A 78 -18.65 3.39 -3.03
C LEU A 78 -18.81 4.06 -1.66
N ARG A 79 -18.46 3.35 -0.57
CA ARG A 79 -18.47 3.89 0.80
C ARG A 79 -17.32 4.86 1.11
N SER A 80 -16.51 5.28 0.12
CA SER A 80 -15.36 6.16 0.31
C SER A 80 -14.31 5.62 1.32
N ARG A 81 -14.20 4.29 1.46
CA ARG A 81 -13.31 3.61 2.41
C ARG A 81 -11.99 3.11 1.80
N GLY A 82 -11.61 3.55 0.60
CA GLY A 82 -10.48 3.02 -0.16
C GLY A 82 -9.16 2.76 0.61
N TRP A 83 -8.78 3.54 1.64
CA TRP A 83 -7.54 3.24 2.42
C TRP A 83 -7.69 2.05 3.38
N GLN A 84 -8.90 1.62 3.73
CA GLN A 84 -9.13 0.31 4.36
C GLN A 84 -9.00 -0.82 3.32
N LEU A 85 -9.28 -0.48 2.07
CA LEU A 85 -9.27 -1.40 0.95
C LEU A 85 -7.82 -1.66 0.49
N VAL A 86 -6.94 -0.66 0.37
CA VAL A 86 -5.46 -0.88 0.25
C VAL A 86 -4.96 -1.91 1.26
N GLN A 87 -5.41 -1.81 2.50
CA GLN A 87 -4.96 -2.69 3.59
C GLN A 87 -5.44 -4.12 3.38
N ALA A 88 -6.71 -4.33 2.98
CA ALA A 88 -7.24 -5.65 2.67
C ALA A 88 -6.60 -6.30 1.45
N LEU A 89 -6.23 -5.46 0.50
CA LEU A 89 -5.65 -5.85 -0.77
C LEU A 89 -4.15 -6.18 -0.59
N LEU A 90 -3.42 -5.42 0.23
CA LEU A 90 -2.10 -5.79 0.75
C LEU A 90 -2.12 -7.03 1.65
N ALA A 91 -3.17 -7.22 2.46
CA ALA A 91 -3.32 -8.42 3.29
C ALA A 91 -3.42 -9.69 2.45
N GLY A 92 -4.23 -9.67 1.38
CA GLY A 92 -4.30 -10.77 0.42
C GLY A 92 -2.96 -11.07 -0.27
N GLY A 93 -2.22 -10.04 -0.69
CA GLY A 93 -0.90 -10.19 -1.31
C GLY A 93 0.17 -10.74 -0.37
N LEU A 94 0.24 -10.25 0.87
CA LEU A 94 1.13 -10.76 1.91
C LEU A 94 0.77 -12.19 2.31
N ALA A 95 -0.53 -12.48 2.45
CA ALA A 95 -1.04 -13.82 2.74
C ALA A 95 -0.65 -14.83 1.64
N ALA A 96 -0.78 -14.43 0.36
CA ALA A 96 -0.36 -15.26 -0.76
C ALA A 96 1.15 -15.59 -0.70
N GLY A 97 1.99 -14.57 -0.50
CA GLY A 97 3.45 -14.74 -0.43
C GLY A 97 3.89 -15.60 0.76
N ILE A 98 3.33 -15.36 1.95
CA ILE A 98 3.61 -16.14 3.16
C ILE A 98 3.16 -17.60 2.98
N ALA A 99 1.96 -17.84 2.42
CA ALA A 99 1.47 -19.17 2.15
C ALA A 99 2.33 -19.93 1.12
N MET A 100 2.80 -19.26 0.06
CA MET A 100 3.71 -19.86 -0.91
C MET A 100 5.07 -20.23 -0.30
N LEU A 101 5.65 -19.37 0.55
CA LEU A 101 6.92 -19.63 1.23
C LEU A 101 6.81 -20.79 2.23
N ILE A 102 5.76 -20.82 3.06
CA ILE A 102 5.52 -21.91 4.02
C ILE A 102 5.25 -23.22 3.27
N LYS A 103 4.46 -23.18 2.19
CA LYS A 103 4.20 -24.35 1.33
C LYS A 103 5.48 -24.92 0.72
N ALA A 104 6.38 -24.07 0.22
CA ALA A 104 7.67 -24.49 -0.30
C ALA A 104 8.51 -25.18 0.80
N ALA A 105 8.74 -24.53 1.94
CA ALA A 105 9.55 -25.08 3.03
C ALA A 105 9.00 -26.40 3.61
N ILE A 106 7.67 -26.59 3.62
CA ILE A 106 7.04 -27.86 4.02
C ILE A 106 7.30 -28.97 2.97
N LEU A 107 7.20 -28.65 1.67
CA LEU A 107 7.42 -29.61 0.58
C LEU A 107 8.91 -29.94 0.38
N ASP A 108 9.81 -28.99 0.65
CA ASP A 108 11.27 -29.17 0.70
C ASP A 108 11.73 -30.01 1.93
N GLY A 109 10.80 -30.54 2.73
CA GLY A 109 11.07 -31.47 3.82
C GLY A 109 11.56 -30.83 5.13
N GLN A 110 11.66 -29.50 5.23
CA GLN A 110 12.18 -28.82 6.43
C GLN A 110 11.31 -29.06 7.69
N PHE A 111 10.04 -29.43 7.49
CA PHE A 111 9.08 -29.68 8.57
C PHE A 111 8.39 -31.05 8.41
N THR A 112 9.17 -32.14 8.44
CA THR A 112 8.69 -33.52 8.18
C THR A 112 7.43 -33.92 8.96
N GLN A 113 7.32 -33.54 10.24
CA GLN A 113 6.11 -33.77 11.05
C GLN A 113 4.90 -33.01 10.51
N VAL A 114 5.05 -31.70 10.25
CA VAL A 114 3.98 -30.85 9.71
C VAL A 114 3.56 -31.30 8.31
N LEU A 115 4.51 -31.76 7.48
CA LEU A 115 4.24 -32.40 6.20
C LEU A 115 3.38 -33.66 6.37
N ALA A 116 3.67 -34.50 7.36
CA ALA A 116 2.90 -35.72 7.63
C ALA A 116 1.46 -35.44 8.11
N ALA A 117 1.25 -34.43 8.96
CA ALA A 117 -0.09 -34.05 9.40
C ALA A 117 -0.91 -33.33 8.31
N LEU A 118 -0.30 -32.43 7.52
CA LEU A 118 -1.04 -31.62 6.54
C LEU A 118 -1.21 -32.30 5.18
N THR A 119 -0.46 -33.35 4.84
CA THR A 119 -0.48 -33.95 3.49
C THR A 119 -0.61 -35.46 3.49
N ARG A 120 -1.40 -36.00 2.54
CA ARG A 120 -1.51 -37.44 2.25
C ARG A 120 -0.66 -37.79 1.02
N PRO A 121 -0.10 -39.00 0.92
CA PRO A 121 0.40 -39.51 -0.35
C PRO A 121 -0.75 -39.68 -1.36
N LEU A 122 -0.44 -39.52 -2.63
CA LEU A 122 -1.33 -39.85 -3.75
C LEU A 122 -0.91 -41.19 -4.38
N ASN A 123 -1.73 -41.72 -5.29
CA ASN A 123 -1.40 -42.96 -6.02
C ASN A 123 -0.35 -42.73 -7.13
N SER A 124 -0.03 -41.47 -7.43
CA SER A 124 1.15 -41.05 -8.19
C SER A 124 2.27 -40.63 -7.22
N ASN A 125 3.51 -40.47 -7.71
CA ASN A 125 4.69 -40.09 -6.90
C ASN A 125 4.63 -38.62 -6.39
N GLY A 126 3.62 -38.29 -5.59
CA GLY A 126 3.36 -36.95 -5.06
C GLY A 126 2.48 -36.99 -3.81
N ARG A 127 2.16 -35.81 -3.28
CA ARG A 127 1.34 -35.62 -2.07
C ARG A 127 0.31 -34.53 -2.29
N THR A 128 -0.75 -34.53 -1.48
CA THR A 128 -1.71 -33.42 -1.43
C THR A 128 -1.03 -32.13 -0.96
N ASN A 129 -1.62 -30.97 -1.27
CA ASN A 129 -1.05 -29.69 -0.88
C ASN A 129 -1.17 -29.45 0.64
N PRO A 130 -0.14 -28.91 1.32
CA PRO A 130 -0.20 -28.60 2.75
C PRO A 130 -0.93 -27.29 3.07
N LEU A 131 -1.07 -26.40 2.08
CA LEU A 131 -1.77 -25.12 2.19
C LEU A 131 -2.41 -24.74 0.85
N ASP A 132 -3.64 -24.23 0.91
CA ASP A 132 -4.35 -23.63 -0.22
C ASP A 132 -4.18 -22.11 -0.21
N VAL A 133 -3.35 -21.62 -1.14
CA VAL A 133 -2.98 -20.20 -1.22
C VAL A 133 -4.19 -19.29 -1.47
N LEU A 134 -5.22 -19.76 -2.19
CA LEU A 134 -6.40 -18.96 -2.50
C LEU A 134 -7.27 -18.76 -1.24
N VAL A 135 -7.41 -19.80 -0.41
CA VAL A 135 -8.06 -19.69 0.91
C VAL A 135 -7.35 -18.65 1.77
N VAL A 136 -6.01 -18.74 1.93
CA VAL A 136 -5.25 -17.79 2.77
C VAL A 136 -5.45 -16.34 2.29
N THR A 137 -5.37 -16.12 0.97
CA THR A 137 -5.54 -14.81 0.33
C THR A 137 -6.94 -14.21 0.55
N LEU A 138 -8.00 -14.99 0.32
CA LEU A 138 -9.38 -14.50 0.42
C LEU A 138 -9.78 -14.23 1.87
N VAL A 139 -9.38 -15.09 2.81
CA VAL A 139 -9.68 -14.89 4.25
C VAL A 139 -8.97 -13.64 4.77
N ALA A 140 -7.68 -13.44 4.45
CA ALA A 140 -6.94 -12.25 4.85
C ALA A 140 -7.60 -10.95 4.32
N LEU A 141 -8.01 -10.94 3.05
CA LEU A 141 -8.72 -9.82 2.43
C LEU A 141 -10.05 -9.53 3.14
N VAL A 142 -10.88 -10.55 3.38
CA VAL A 142 -12.20 -10.39 4.03
C VAL A 142 -12.07 -9.89 5.47
N VAL A 143 -11.09 -10.40 6.24
CA VAL A 143 -10.81 -9.98 7.62
C VAL A 143 -10.50 -8.48 7.69
N VAL A 144 -9.65 -7.95 6.80
CA VAL A 144 -9.31 -6.51 6.80
C VAL A 144 -10.42 -5.65 6.19
N ALA A 145 -11.18 -6.19 5.22
CA ALA A 145 -12.33 -5.53 4.64
C ALA A 145 -13.43 -5.23 5.67
N ASN A 146 -13.49 -5.98 6.78
CA ASN A 146 -14.41 -5.79 7.92
C ASN A 146 -15.88 -5.70 7.46
N ILE A 147 -16.38 -6.79 6.88
CA ILE A 147 -17.71 -6.90 6.28
C ILE A 147 -18.88 -6.95 7.28
N SER A 148 -18.59 -7.01 8.59
CA SER A 148 -19.57 -6.97 9.68
C SER A 148 -20.59 -5.84 9.48
N GLY A 149 -21.88 -6.18 9.48
CA GLY A 149 -22.99 -5.24 9.22
C GLY A 149 -23.43 -5.12 7.76
N ARG A 150 -22.84 -5.85 6.80
CA ARG A 150 -23.22 -5.78 5.37
C ARG A 150 -23.95 -7.05 4.91
N ARG A 151 -25.29 -7.06 4.97
CA ARG A 151 -26.14 -8.26 4.74
C ARG A 151 -25.74 -9.12 3.52
N TRP A 152 -25.44 -8.52 2.37
CA TRP A 152 -25.10 -9.26 1.14
C TRP A 152 -23.64 -9.76 1.07
N LEU A 153 -22.67 -8.98 1.57
CA LEU A 153 -21.27 -9.43 1.64
C LEU A 153 -21.06 -10.45 2.76
N ALA A 154 -21.85 -10.36 3.84
CA ALA A 154 -21.85 -11.31 4.95
C ALA A 154 -22.43 -12.70 4.58
N THR A 155 -23.21 -12.82 3.49
CA THR A 155 -23.62 -14.11 2.94
C THR A 155 -22.69 -14.58 1.82
N LEU A 156 -22.30 -13.70 0.88
CA LEU A 156 -21.43 -14.10 -0.23
C LEU A 156 -20.01 -14.52 0.22
N ALA A 157 -19.40 -13.83 1.19
CA ALA A 157 -18.04 -14.17 1.62
C ALA A 157 -17.91 -15.59 2.21
N PRO A 158 -18.72 -16.02 3.21
CA PRO A 158 -18.68 -17.40 3.69
C PRO A 158 -19.18 -18.41 2.66
N LEU A 159 -20.12 -18.05 1.77
CA LEU A 159 -20.55 -18.94 0.68
C LEU A 159 -19.39 -19.25 -0.29
N VAL A 160 -18.66 -18.23 -0.74
CA VAL A 160 -17.51 -18.40 -1.65
C VAL A 160 -16.35 -19.13 -0.96
N ILE A 161 -16.00 -18.73 0.27
CA ILE A 161 -14.91 -19.39 1.02
C ILE A 161 -15.28 -20.83 1.35
N GLY A 162 -16.52 -21.10 1.78
CA GLY A 162 -17.03 -22.46 2.01
C GLY A 162 -17.02 -23.31 0.75
N SER A 163 -17.45 -22.75 -0.39
CA SER A 163 -17.36 -23.43 -1.70
C SER A 163 -15.91 -23.75 -2.06
N LEU A 164 -14.96 -22.86 -1.76
CA LEU A 164 -13.53 -23.09 -2.00
C LEU A 164 -12.97 -24.23 -1.14
N LEU A 165 -13.30 -24.25 0.15
CA LEU A 165 -12.90 -25.30 1.08
C LEU A 165 -13.47 -26.66 0.62
N VAL A 166 -14.76 -26.71 0.27
CA VAL A 166 -15.41 -27.92 -0.25
C VAL A 166 -14.78 -28.37 -1.57
N THR A 167 -14.69 -27.51 -2.60
CA THR A 167 -14.12 -27.91 -3.89
C THR A 167 -12.64 -28.31 -3.78
N GLY A 168 -11.84 -27.63 -2.94
CA GLY A 168 -10.43 -27.98 -2.71
C GLY A 168 -10.26 -29.36 -2.06
N PHE A 169 -11.14 -29.71 -1.12
CA PHE A 169 -11.19 -31.03 -0.48
C PHE A 169 -11.64 -32.12 -1.47
N LEU A 170 -12.77 -31.90 -2.16
CA LEU A 170 -13.37 -32.90 -3.07
C LEU A 170 -12.54 -33.15 -4.34
N ALA A 171 -11.71 -32.19 -4.75
CA ALA A 171 -10.72 -32.39 -5.81
C ALA A 171 -9.53 -33.27 -5.38
N GLY A 172 -9.49 -33.75 -4.14
CA GLY A 172 -8.35 -34.47 -3.56
C GLY A 172 -7.08 -33.62 -3.42
N SER A 173 -7.20 -32.30 -3.59
CA SER A 173 -6.06 -31.40 -3.78
C SER A 173 -5.42 -30.93 -2.47
N ASN A 174 -6.20 -30.88 -1.39
CA ASN A 174 -5.80 -30.48 -0.05
C ASN A 174 -6.48 -31.41 0.98
N THR A 175 -5.87 -31.60 2.16
CA THR A 175 -6.53 -32.26 3.31
C THR A 175 -7.49 -31.28 4.00
N ALA A 176 -8.42 -31.77 4.81
CA ALA A 176 -9.28 -30.90 5.62
C ALA A 176 -8.46 -30.12 6.66
N LEU A 177 -7.40 -30.73 7.22
CA LEU A 177 -6.48 -30.05 8.12
C LEU A 177 -5.66 -28.95 7.41
N ALA A 178 -5.16 -29.20 6.19
CA ALA A 178 -4.49 -28.18 5.38
C ALA A 178 -5.41 -26.98 5.09
N LEU A 179 -6.68 -27.23 4.78
CA LEU A 179 -7.67 -26.19 4.52
C LEU A 179 -8.02 -25.39 5.78
N LEU A 180 -8.14 -26.04 6.94
CA LEU A 180 -8.30 -25.37 8.23
C LEU A 180 -7.09 -24.49 8.58
N CYS A 181 -5.87 -25.02 8.44
CA CYS A 181 -4.64 -24.25 8.65
C CYS A 181 -4.51 -23.08 7.66
N SER A 182 -4.97 -23.25 6.42
CA SER A 182 -5.01 -22.17 5.41
C SER A 182 -5.97 -21.04 5.80
N PHE A 183 -7.14 -21.39 6.33
CA PHE A 183 -8.10 -20.41 6.86
C PHE A 183 -7.51 -19.64 8.06
N LEU A 184 -6.93 -20.35 9.03
CA LEU A 184 -6.34 -19.75 10.23
C LEU A 184 -5.16 -18.83 9.89
N LEU A 185 -4.26 -19.25 8.99
CA LEU A 185 -3.15 -18.44 8.50
C LEU A 185 -3.65 -17.15 7.81
N GLY A 186 -4.73 -17.24 7.02
CA GLY A 186 -5.36 -16.07 6.40
C GLY A 186 -5.91 -15.10 7.43
N ALA A 187 -6.57 -15.61 8.47
CA ALA A 187 -7.09 -14.79 9.56
C ALA A 187 -5.97 -14.08 10.34
N MET A 188 -4.87 -14.79 10.64
CA MET A 188 -3.67 -14.22 11.26
C MET A 188 -3.08 -13.07 10.42
N VAL A 189 -2.80 -13.28 9.14
CA VAL A 189 -2.21 -12.24 8.28
C VAL A 189 -3.17 -11.04 8.13
N GLY A 190 -4.48 -11.28 8.02
CA GLY A 190 -5.49 -10.22 8.01
C GLY A 190 -5.42 -9.33 9.26
N HIS A 191 -5.42 -9.93 10.47
CA HIS A 191 -5.34 -9.16 11.71
C HIS A 191 -3.98 -8.46 11.90
N ALA A 192 -2.87 -9.10 11.54
CA ALA A 192 -1.55 -8.47 11.55
C ALA A 192 -1.50 -7.21 10.64
N VAL A 193 -2.16 -7.24 9.48
CA VAL A 193 -2.20 -6.11 8.55
C VAL A 193 -3.18 -5.01 9.00
N ARG A 194 -4.30 -5.36 9.65
CA ARG A 194 -5.18 -4.38 10.34
C ARG A 194 -4.40 -3.61 11.40
N PHE A 195 -3.63 -4.32 12.23
CA PHE A 195 -2.75 -3.72 13.23
C PHE A 195 -1.64 -2.87 12.59
N ALA A 196 -0.97 -3.35 11.53
CA ALA A 196 0.15 -2.64 10.91
C ALA A 196 -0.26 -1.30 10.27
N PHE A 197 -1.41 -1.22 9.59
CA PHE A 197 -1.78 -0.03 8.80
C PHE A 197 -2.92 0.82 9.40
N GLY A 198 -3.67 0.30 10.37
CA GLY A 198 -4.65 1.06 11.14
C GLY A 198 -6.02 1.27 10.49
N THR A 199 -7.04 1.11 11.33
CA THR A 199 -8.48 1.25 11.03
C THR A 199 -8.94 2.71 11.04
N ALA A 200 -10.09 3.02 10.45
CA ALA A 200 -10.64 4.37 10.43
C ALA A 200 -11.18 4.81 11.82
N SER A 201 -11.02 6.11 12.10
CA SER A 201 -11.33 6.76 13.38
C SER A 201 -12.76 6.62 13.90
N THR A 202 -12.85 6.62 15.23
CA THR A 202 -14.06 6.81 16.05
C THR A 202 -14.02 8.10 16.89
N ARG A 203 -13.11 9.05 16.61
CA ARG A 203 -12.99 10.36 17.29
C ARG A 203 -14.31 11.11 17.45
N ALA A 204 -14.54 11.68 18.63
CA ALA A 204 -15.63 12.62 18.86
C ALA A 204 -15.42 13.96 18.10
N PRO A 205 -16.45 14.54 17.46
CA PRO A 205 -16.38 15.87 16.86
C PRO A 205 -16.32 16.96 17.93
N GLY A 206 -15.79 18.14 17.57
CA GLY A 206 -15.68 19.30 18.47
C GLY A 206 -17.01 19.72 19.11
N THR A 207 -18.13 19.53 18.42
CA THR A 207 -19.48 19.81 18.94
C THR A 207 -19.97 18.83 20.00
N ALA A 208 -19.46 17.59 20.02
CA ALA A 208 -19.73 16.64 21.11
C ALA A 208 -18.85 16.96 22.33
N ILE A 209 -17.57 17.28 22.10
CA ILE A 209 -16.62 17.70 23.14
C ILE A 209 -17.12 18.97 23.85
N ALA A 210 -17.59 19.98 23.10
CA ALA A 210 -18.17 21.20 23.66
C ALA A 210 -19.45 20.92 24.47
N ARG A 211 -20.30 19.99 24.03
CA ARG A 211 -21.51 19.59 24.76
C ARG A 211 -21.18 18.98 26.11
N GLU A 212 -20.28 18.00 26.16
CA GLU A 212 -19.95 17.33 27.42
C GLU A 212 -19.19 18.23 28.40
N LEU A 213 -18.41 19.21 27.90
CA LEU A 213 -17.82 20.25 28.74
C LEU A 213 -18.88 21.20 29.34
N VAL A 214 -19.92 21.55 28.59
CA VAL A 214 -21.06 22.33 29.12
C VAL A 214 -21.87 21.49 30.13
N ASN A 215 -22.12 20.21 29.84
CA ASN A 215 -22.77 19.28 30.77
C ASN A 215 -21.97 19.11 32.08
N ALA A 216 -20.64 19.12 32.01
CA ALA A 216 -19.74 19.05 33.15
C ALA A 216 -19.57 20.40 33.91
N GLY A 217 -20.37 21.42 33.58
CA GLY A 217 -20.37 22.70 34.30
C GLY A 217 -19.32 23.72 33.84
N THR A 218 -18.65 23.52 32.70
CA THR A 218 -17.79 24.54 32.08
C THR A 218 -18.54 25.29 30.96
N PRO A 219 -19.09 26.49 31.21
CA PRO A 219 -19.84 27.25 30.21
C PRO A 219 -18.91 27.80 29.11
N LEU A 220 -18.83 27.08 27.99
CA LEU A 220 -18.09 27.46 26.80
C LEU A 220 -18.88 28.46 25.94
N GLN A 221 -18.23 29.56 25.57
CA GLN A 221 -18.69 30.51 24.54
C GLN A 221 -18.20 30.11 23.15
N THR A 222 -16.92 29.71 23.04
CA THR A 222 -16.32 29.16 21.82
C THR A 222 -15.37 28.00 22.16
N LEU A 223 -15.09 27.14 21.18
CA LEU A 223 -14.09 26.08 21.27
C LEU A 223 -13.36 25.96 19.91
N GLU A 224 -12.15 26.50 19.83
CA GLU A 224 -11.30 26.51 18.63
C GLU A 224 -10.25 25.39 18.70
N LEU A 225 -9.87 24.80 17.56
CA LEU A 225 -8.83 23.78 17.48
C LEU A 225 -7.47 24.45 17.23
N VAL A 226 -6.53 24.28 18.17
CA VAL A 226 -5.18 24.88 18.10
C VAL A 226 -4.18 23.93 17.43
N ASP A 227 -4.15 22.66 17.86
CA ASP A 227 -3.31 21.60 17.27
C ASP A 227 -4.07 20.27 17.22
N GLU A 228 -3.89 19.51 16.13
CA GLU A 228 -4.43 18.16 15.99
C GLU A 228 -3.59 17.08 16.73
N TYR A 229 -2.33 17.36 17.10
CA TYR A 229 -1.35 16.33 17.52
C TYR A 229 -0.34 16.71 18.63
N GLU A 230 -0.62 17.71 19.46
CA GLU A 230 0.26 18.08 20.57
C GLU A 230 0.31 16.98 21.67
N GLU A 231 1.51 16.47 21.95
CA GLU A 231 1.78 15.38 22.92
C GLU A 231 0.79 14.18 22.85
N GLY A 232 0.30 13.86 21.65
CA GLY A 232 -0.65 12.74 21.42
C GLY A 232 -2.12 13.03 21.75
N ALA A 233 -2.47 14.27 22.08
CA ALA A 233 -3.83 14.77 22.21
C ALA A 233 -4.16 15.77 21.07
N ARG A 234 -5.44 16.12 20.90
CA ARG A 234 -5.84 17.34 20.20
C ARG A 234 -5.90 18.48 21.22
N LEU A 235 -5.29 19.63 20.96
CA LEU A 235 -5.42 20.82 21.80
C LEU A 235 -6.51 21.74 21.24
N TYR A 236 -7.50 22.05 22.07
CA TYR A 236 -8.50 23.08 21.81
C TYR A 236 -8.33 24.27 22.77
N ARG A 237 -8.70 25.47 22.31
CA ARG A 237 -8.80 26.71 23.11
C ARG A 237 -10.28 26.99 23.37
N GLY A 238 -10.68 26.99 24.64
CA GLY A 238 -12.03 27.35 25.05
C GLY A 238 -12.06 28.77 25.61
N LEU A 239 -13.10 29.53 25.27
CA LEU A 239 -13.43 30.77 25.96
C LEU A 239 -14.60 30.51 26.92
N THR A 240 -14.44 30.96 28.18
CA THR A 240 -15.47 30.89 29.22
C THR A 240 -15.66 32.28 29.84
N PRO A 241 -16.79 32.55 30.55
CA PRO A 241 -16.97 33.78 31.32
C PRO A 241 -15.90 34.06 32.38
N ALA A 242 -15.13 33.04 32.80
CA ALA A 242 -14.04 33.15 33.77
C ALA A 242 -12.65 33.32 33.11
N GLY A 243 -12.57 33.34 31.79
CA GLY A 243 -11.32 33.45 31.03
C GLY A 243 -11.08 32.32 30.02
N GLU A 244 -9.87 32.26 29.48
CA GLU A 244 -9.45 31.20 28.55
C GLU A 244 -9.06 29.89 29.25
N ILE A 245 -9.40 28.77 28.61
CA ILE A 245 -9.06 27.42 29.05
C ILE A 245 -8.39 26.61 27.93
N ALA A 246 -7.46 25.74 28.29
CA ALA A 246 -6.80 24.80 27.40
C ALA A 246 -7.46 23.42 27.52
N VAL A 247 -7.94 22.85 26.42
CA VAL A 247 -8.74 21.62 26.42
C VAL A 247 -8.00 20.52 25.64
N HIS A 248 -7.40 19.58 26.39
CA HIS A 248 -6.66 18.44 25.84
C HIS A 248 -7.60 17.26 25.64
N VAL A 249 -7.73 16.80 24.39
CA VAL A 249 -8.63 15.71 24.01
C VAL A 249 -7.83 14.47 23.61
N PHE A 250 -8.01 13.38 24.34
CA PHE A 250 -7.37 12.09 24.12
C PHE A 250 -8.35 11.13 23.44
N ASP A 251 -8.18 10.90 22.15
CA ASP A 251 -8.95 9.87 21.45
C ASP A 251 -8.35 8.48 21.67
N ARG A 252 -9.20 7.45 21.80
CA ARG A 252 -8.80 6.03 21.69
C ARG A 252 -8.00 5.76 20.41
N ASP A 253 -8.19 6.64 19.44
CA ASP A 253 -7.52 6.73 18.16
C ASP A 253 -6.08 7.28 18.21
N THR A 254 -5.81 8.42 18.86
CA THR A 254 -4.44 8.97 18.93
C THR A 254 -3.56 8.16 19.89
N PHE A 255 -4.19 7.66 20.95
CA PHE A 255 -3.54 7.14 22.14
C PHE A 255 -2.47 6.05 21.89
N GLY A 256 -2.81 5.04 21.08
CA GLY A 256 -1.92 3.90 20.82
C GLY A 256 -0.59 4.26 20.15
N LEU A 257 -0.51 5.38 19.43
CA LEU A 257 0.72 5.83 18.76
C LEU A 257 1.70 6.51 19.73
N ALA A 258 1.20 7.26 20.72
CA ALA A 258 2.02 7.86 21.76
C ALA A 258 2.63 6.77 22.67
N SER A 259 1.79 5.89 23.21
CA SER A 259 2.23 4.76 24.03
C SER A 259 3.15 3.79 23.27
N GLY A 260 2.87 3.54 21.97
CA GLY A 260 3.76 2.75 21.12
C GLY A 260 5.15 3.37 20.92
N ARG A 261 5.25 4.69 20.76
CA ARG A 261 6.54 5.39 20.68
C ARG A 261 7.28 5.37 22.03
N ARG A 262 6.59 5.63 23.15
CA ARG A 262 7.20 5.58 24.49
C ARG A 262 7.73 4.17 24.81
N LEU A 263 6.98 3.12 24.47
CA LEU A 263 7.45 1.72 24.56
C LEU A 263 8.66 1.45 23.66
N LEU A 264 8.64 1.86 22.39
CA LEU A 264 9.75 1.64 21.47
C LEU A 264 11.03 2.38 21.91
N ASN A 265 10.88 3.58 22.48
CA ASN A 265 12.00 4.33 23.07
C ASN A 265 12.56 3.63 24.31
N ARG A 266 11.70 3.10 25.20
CA ARG A 266 12.10 2.30 26.37
C ARG A 266 12.77 0.97 26.02
N LEU A 267 12.51 0.44 24.83
CA LEU A 267 13.18 -0.76 24.29
C LEU A 267 14.47 -0.43 23.52
N ARG A 268 14.60 0.77 22.93
CA ARG A 268 15.78 1.22 22.17
C ARG A 268 16.85 1.91 23.01
N LEU A 269 16.46 2.53 24.12
CA LEU A 269 17.35 3.29 24.99
C LEU A 269 17.55 2.53 26.31
N ARG A 270 18.79 2.20 26.66
CA ARG A 270 19.13 1.72 28.01
C ARG A 270 19.19 2.91 28.96
N GLY A 271 18.35 2.91 29.99
CA GLY A 271 18.30 3.93 31.05
C GLY A 271 16.87 4.41 31.34
N ALA A 272 16.67 5.02 32.51
CA ALA A 272 15.36 5.48 33.00
C ALA A 272 14.84 6.78 32.33
N THR A 273 15.40 7.16 31.18
CA THR A 273 15.06 8.39 30.45
C THR A 273 13.73 8.28 29.69
N ALA A 274 13.30 7.06 29.33
CA ALA A 274 12.04 6.81 28.62
C ALA A 274 10.94 6.29 29.56
N ARG A 275 9.83 7.03 29.62
CA ARG A 275 8.69 6.75 30.50
C ARG A 275 7.95 5.45 30.14
N ALA A 276 7.32 4.82 31.14
CA ALA A 276 6.40 3.71 30.93
C ALA A 276 5.17 4.15 30.09
N PRO A 277 4.71 3.35 29.11
CA PRO A 277 3.48 3.63 28.38
C PRO A 277 2.24 3.41 29.26
N SER A 278 1.31 4.36 29.27
CA SER A 278 -0.05 4.14 29.73
C SER A 278 -0.81 3.28 28.71
N PHE A 279 -1.51 2.23 29.16
CA PHE A 279 -2.19 1.27 28.27
C PHE A 279 -3.70 1.54 28.09
N THR A 280 -4.30 2.42 28.90
CA THR A 280 -5.70 2.87 28.75
C THR A 280 -5.77 4.40 28.69
N LEU A 281 -6.77 4.93 27.98
CA LEU A 281 -7.08 6.38 27.98
C LEU A 281 -7.21 6.92 29.40
N ARG A 282 -7.97 6.20 30.22
CA ARG A 282 -8.28 6.53 31.61
C ARG A 282 -7.01 6.73 32.44
N SER A 283 -6.05 5.81 32.36
CA SER A 283 -4.75 5.90 33.05
C SER A 283 -3.92 7.12 32.61
N ALA A 284 -4.04 7.57 31.37
CA ALA A 284 -3.30 8.73 30.86
C ALA A 284 -3.95 10.06 31.23
N LEU A 285 -5.29 10.09 31.25
CA LEU A 285 -6.11 11.18 31.75
C LEU A 285 -5.82 11.40 33.24
N GLU A 286 -5.93 10.33 34.04
CA GLU A 286 -5.63 10.31 35.48
C GLU A 286 -4.19 10.77 35.76
N HIS A 287 -3.23 10.36 34.93
CA HIS A 287 -1.86 10.85 35.08
C HIS A 287 -1.70 12.34 34.78
N ARG A 288 -2.23 12.87 33.66
CA ARG A 288 -2.11 14.33 33.39
C ARG A 288 -2.80 15.16 34.46
N SER A 289 -3.95 14.72 34.97
CA SER A 289 -4.60 15.34 36.13
C SER A 289 -3.72 15.27 37.38
N LEU A 290 -3.17 14.11 37.72
CA LEU A 290 -2.28 13.94 38.88
C LEU A 290 -1.01 14.81 38.78
N GLN A 291 -0.41 14.92 37.59
CA GLN A 291 0.79 15.72 37.37
C GLN A 291 0.49 17.22 37.48
N ALA A 292 -0.65 17.70 36.97
CA ALA A 292 -1.09 19.08 37.16
C ALA A 292 -1.36 19.40 38.65
N LEU A 293 -2.01 18.48 39.37
CA LEU A 293 -2.21 18.58 40.82
C LEU A 293 -0.87 18.58 41.59
N ALA A 294 0.10 17.76 41.17
CA ALA A 294 1.42 17.68 41.80
C ALA A 294 2.28 18.94 41.57
N LEU A 295 2.20 19.56 40.38
CA LEU A 295 2.83 20.86 40.13
C LEU A 295 2.25 21.94 41.06
N ARG A 296 0.92 21.97 41.21
CA ARG A 296 0.24 22.89 42.14
C ARG A 296 0.58 22.61 43.60
N TRP A 297 0.75 21.35 43.98
CA TRP A 297 1.19 20.95 45.33
C TRP A 297 2.63 21.39 45.62
N ALA A 298 3.52 21.30 44.62
CA ALA A 298 4.89 21.80 44.68
C ALA A 298 5.00 23.35 44.64
N GLY A 299 3.89 24.08 44.74
CA GLY A 299 3.85 25.55 44.69
C GLY A 299 4.10 26.16 43.31
N VAL A 300 4.27 25.35 42.25
CA VAL A 300 4.59 25.83 40.90
C VAL A 300 3.32 26.33 40.22
N TRP A 301 3.38 27.53 39.64
CA TRP A 301 2.34 28.07 38.77
C TRP A 301 2.34 27.35 37.43
N ALA A 302 1.34 26.49 37.23
CA ALA A 302 1.17 25.64 36.04
C ALA A 302 -0.33 25.45 35.73
N PRO A 303 -0.71 24.92 34.55
CA PRO A 303 -2.10 24.66 34.19
C PRO A 303 -2.78 23.68 35.17
N PHE A 304 -3.98 24.02 35.64
CA PHE A 304 -4.71 23.28 36.67
C PHE A 304 -6.03 22.69 36.12
N PRO A 305 -6.43 21.45 36.46
CA PRO A 305 -7.63 20.81 35.94
C PRO A 305 -8.93 21.48 36.41
N ILE A 306 -9.76 21.88 35.44
CA ILE A 306 -11.08 22.48 35.63
C ILE A 306 -12.18 21.43 35.49
N ALA A 307 -12.10 20.61 34.43
CA ALA A 307 -13.10 19.58 34.13
C ALA A 307 -12.45 18.36 33.48
N VAL A 308 -13.04 17.18 33.72
CA VAL A 308 -12.58 15.88 33.22
C VAL A 308 -13.79 15.09 32.73
N CYS A 309 -13.85 14.79 31.43
CA CYS A 309 -15.03 14.18 30.79
C CYS A 309 -14.65 12.94 29.96
N ASP A 310 -15.62 12.07 29.69
CA ASP A 310 -15.55 11.00 28.68
C ASP A 310 -16.70 11.22 27.68
N VAL A 311 -16.40 11.06 26.39
CA VAL A 311 -17.33 11.24 25.28
C VAL A 311 -17.43 9.93 24.52
N ASP A 312 -18.62 9.33 24.56
CA ASP A 312 -19.01 8.06 23.94
C ASP A 312 -18.12 6.84 24.32
N GLY A 313 -17.38 6.89 25.44
CA GLY A 313 -16.49 5.81 25.88
C GLY A 313 -15.29 5.57 24.93
N ALA A 314 -14.99 6.56 24.09
CA ALA A 314 -13.97 6.49 23.04
C ALA A 314 -13.06 7.72 23.01
N THR A 315 -13.40 8.80 23.71
CA THR A 315 -12.66 10.07 23.70
C THR A 315 -12.68 10.68 25.10
N ALA A 316 -11.53 10.80 25.77
CA ALA A 316 -11.41 11.47 27.05
C ALA A 316 -11.02 12.96 26.88
N VAL A 317 -11.50 13.83 27.76
CA VAL A 317 -11.30 15.28 27.69
C VAL A 317 -10.79 15.81 29.03
N LEU A 318 -9.79 16.68 28.99
CA LEU A 318 -9.20 17.35 30.14
C LEU A 318 -9.15 18.86 29.86
N ALA A 319 -9.97 19.64 30.58
CA ALA A 319 -9.91 21.10 30.58
C ALA A 319 -8.93 21.58 31.66
N LEU A 320 -8.03 22.49 31.31
CA LEU A 320 -7.00 23.10 32.15
C LEU A 320 -7.14 24.63 32.13
N THR A 321 -6.73 25.29 33.21
CA THR A 321 -6.53 26.76 33.22
C THR A 321 -5.40 27.16 32.26
N ARG A 322 -5.50 28.34 31.65
CA ARG A 322 -4.36 28.97 30.99
C ARG A 322 -3.44 29.64 32.03
N VAL A 323 -2.14 29.65 31.76
CA VAL A 323 -1.16 30.48 32.47
C VAL A 323 -0.73 31.62 31.55
N GLU A 324 -0.65 32.84 32.07
CA GLU A 324 -0.26 34.04 31.33
C GLU A 324 1.09 34.56 31.82
N GLY A 325 2.05 34.73 30.90
CA GLY A 325 3.40 35.18 31.22
C GLY A 325 4.27 35.28 29.97
N VAL A 326 5.46 35.89 30.10
CA VAL A 326 6.41 36.10 29.01
C VAL A 326 7.43 34.97 29.00
N SER A 327 7.60 34.26 27.89
CA SER A 327 8.49 33.10 27.83
C SER A 327 9.97 33.47 27.79
N LEU A 328 10.84 32.57 28.27
CA LEU A 328 12.30 32.75 28.22
C LEU A 328 12.86 32.83 26.79
N ARG A 329 12.09 32.44 25.76
CA ARG A 329 12.41 32.68 24.35
C ARG A 329 12.22 34.17 23.99
N VAL A 330 11.13 34.78 24.46
CA VAL A 330 10.80 36.20 24.19
C VAL A 330 11.70 37.15 24.99
N LEU A 331 11.99 36.82 26.25
CA LEU A 331 12.91 37.63 27.07
C LEU A 331 14.34 37.63 26.51
N GLY A 332 14.78 36.52 25.89
CA GLY A 332 16.03 36.47 25.14
C GLY A 332 17.26 36.66 26.05
N GLU A 333 17.96 37.78 25.87
CA GLU A 333 19.09 38.23 26.69
C GLU A 333 18.69 39.28 27.74
N ASN A 334 17.46 39.81 27.67
CA ASN A 334 16.93 40.80 28.62
C ASN A 334 16.45 40.16 29.94
N LEU A 335 16.88 38.92 30.22
CA LEU A 335 16.51 38.19 31.42
C LEU A 335 17.30 38.75 32.61
N THR A 336 16.62 39.40 33.54
CA THR A 336 17.25 39.96 34.75
C THR A 336 17.68 38.86 35.72
N ASP A 337 18.69 39.13 36.55
CA ASP A 337 19.17 38.15 37.55
C ASP A 337 18.07 37.73 38.54
N ALA A 338 17.10 38.60 38.84
CA ALA A 338 15.93 38.27 39.66
C ALA A 338 15.02 37.23 38.97
N GLN A 339 14.80 37.36 37.66
CA GLN A 339 14.01 36.42 36.86
C GLN A 339 14.76 35.10 36.64
N ALA A 340 16.08 35.15 36.39
CA ALA A 340 16.92 33.95 36.33
C ALA A 340 16.89 33.19 37.66
N ARG A 341 16.98 33.91 38.79
CA ARG A 341 16.85 33.37 40.16
C ARG A 341 15.46 32.73 40.38
N ALA A 342 14.39 33.34 39.88
CA ALA A 342 13.05 32.73 39.91
C ALA A 342 12.95 31.42 39.09
N VAL A 343 13.61 31.34 37.93
CA VAL A 343 13.70 30.09 37.12
C VAL A 343 14.47 29.00 37.86
N VAL A 344 15.54 29.32 38.58
CA VAL A 344 16.25 28.33 39.41
C VAL A 344 15.37 27.88 40.60
N ARG A 345 14.61 28.79 41.24
CA ARG A 345 13.65 28.41 42.30
C ARG A 345 12.57 27.45 41.81
N LEU A 346 12.06 27.65 40.60
CA LEU A 346 11.12 26.72 39.95
C LEU A 346 11.77 25.33 39.75
N LEU A 347 13.03 25.28 39.33
CA LEU A 347 13.77 24.01 39.23
C LEU A 347 13.94 23.37 40.63
N VAL A 348 14.32 24.12 41.66
CA VAL A 348 14.47 23.62 43.04
C VAL A 348 13.16 23.03 43.57
N ALA A 349 12.04 23.74 43.44
CA ALA A 349 10.73 23.27 43.87
C ALA A 349 10.33 21.93 43.21
N LEU A 350 10.67 21.74 41.93
CA LEU A 350 10.50 20.45 41.24
C LEU A 350 11.44 19.36 41.79
N GLN A 351 12.71 19.67 42.09
CA GLN A 351 13.67 18.71 42.65
C GLN A 351 13.25 18.23 44.05
N GLU A 352 12.83 19.14 44.93
CA GLU A 352 12.41 18.84 46.31
C GLU A 352 11.20 17.91 46.35
N HIS A 353 10.16 18.22 45.57
CA HIS A 353 8.97 17.39 45.41
C HIS A 353 9.22 16.16 44.51
N ARG A 354 10.46 15.93 44.08
CA ARG A 354 10.92 14.83 43.22
C ARG A 354 10.14 14.71 41.91
N ILE A 355 9.66 15.82 41.35
CA ILE A 355 8.98 15.89 40.06
C ILE A 355 10.04 15.97 38.97
N ALA A 356 10.07 14.99 38.06
CA ALA A 356 10.76 15.12 36.78
C ALA A 356 9.75 15.62 35.76
N PHE A 357 9.97 16.78 35.14
CA PHE A 357 8.99 17.44 34.27
C PHE A 357 9.10 16.97 32.81
N ARG A 358 10.33 16.71 32.33
CA ARG A 358 10.67 16.26 30.98
C ARG A 358 10.05 17.13 29.87
N GLY A 359 10.34 18.42 29.90
CA GLY A 359 9.77 19.38 28.94
C GLY A 359 10.16 20.84 29.15
N LEU A 360 11.21 21.13 29.93
CA LEU A 360 11.64 22.49 30.26
C LEU A 360 12.31 23.16 29.06
N THR A 361 11.52 23.76 28.17
CA THR A 361 12.02 24.57 27.03
C THR A 361 11.88 26.06 27.31
N ARG A 362 12.55 26.90 26.50
CA ARG A 362 12.46 28.36 26.61
C ARG A 362 11.06 28.91 26.31
N ASP A 363 10.22 28.13 25.65
CA ASP A 363 8.81 28.47 25.42
C ASP A 363 7.93 28.09 26.61
N ASN A 364 8.19 26.92 27.22
CA ASN A 364 7.35 26.36 28.26
C ASN A 364 7.55 27.04 29.63
N ILE A 365 8.77 27.53 29.92
CA ILE A 365 9.03 28.36 31.10
C ILE A 365 8.67 29.82 30.79
N VAL A 366 7.85 30.42 31.64
CA VAL A 366 7.41 31.82 31.59
C VAL A 366 7.75 32.57 32.88
N ILE A 367 7.96 33.88 32.75
CA ILE A 367 7.92 34.83 33.87
C ILE A 367 6.51 35.43 33.94
N LEU A 368 5.93 35.38 35.13
CA LEU A 368 4.60 35.89 35.48
C LEU A 368 4.64 37.40 35.74
N PRO A 369 3.48 38.11 35.73
CA PRO A 369 3.43 39.55 36.00
C PRO A 369 3.92 39.98 37.40
N ASP A 370 3.96 39.06 38.36
CA ASP A 370 4.50 39.26 39.72
C ASP A 370 6.02 39.02 39.81
N GLY A 371 6.67 38.64 38.70
CA GLY A 371 8.10 38.31 38.63
C GLY A 371 8.45 36.87 39.00
N ALA A 372 7.48 36.04 39.41
CA ALA A 372 7.71 34.62 39.67
C ALA A 372 7.85 33.83 38.35
N ALA A 373 8.41 32.63 38.42
CA ALA A 373 8.49 31.73 37.28
C ALA A 373 7.32 30.73 37.28
N GLY A 374 6.83 30.37 36.10
CA GLY A 374 5.74 29.42 35.88
C GLY A 374 5.93 28.58 34.62
N LEU A 375 4.98 27.69 34.37
CA LEU A 375 4.97 26.74 33.26
C LEU A 375 3.70 26.90 32.41
N LEU A 376 3.81 26.82 31.09
CA LEU A 376 2.66 26.86 30.17
C LEU A 376 2.00 25.49 29.96
N SER A 377 2.71 24.40 30.20
CA SER A 377 2.19 23.03 30.06
C SER A 377 2.42 22.19 31.33
N VAL A 378 1.70 21.08 31.41
CA VAL A 378 1.82 20.09 32.51
C VAL A 378 3.05 19.18 32.32
N GLY A 379 3.55 19.03 31.09
CA GLY A 379 4.68 18.18 30.70
C GLY A 379 4.35 16.67 30.58
N GLU A 380 5.27 15.88 30.00
CA GLU A 380 5.14 14.40 29.89
C GLU A 380 5.70 13.62 31.11
N GLY A 381 6.23 14.34 32.10
CA GLY A 381 6.93 13.88 33.30
C GLY A 381 6.31 12.83 34.22
N ASP A 382 6.97 12.63 35.37
CA ASP A 382 6.64 11.67 36.42
C ASP A 382 6.78 12.31 37.81
N VAL A 383 5.78 12.12 38.67
CA VAL A 383 5.81 12.46 40.09
C VAL A 383 6.60 11.37 40.83
N GLY A 384 7.61 11.75 41.63
CA GLY A 384 8.59 10.79 42.14
C GLY A 384 9.57 10.29 41.08
N GLY A 385 9.82 11.10 40.04
CA GLY A 385 10.64 10.76 38.88
C GLY A 385 12.11 10.48 39.20
N ASP A 386 12.75 9.66 38.36
CA ASP A 386 14.13 9.19 38.52
C ASP A 386 15.19 10.31 38.53
N ASP A 387 16.30 10.08 39.23
CA ASP A 387 17.39 11.05 39.40
C ASP A 387 18.06 11.43 38.07
N ILE A 388 18.16 10.52 37.09
CA ILE A 388 18.71 10.84 35.76
C ILE A 388 17.77 11.80 35.00
N ALA A 389 16.45 11.60 35.12
CA ALA A 389 15.47 12.49 34.49
C ALA A 389 15.50 13.88 35.11
N ARG A 390 15.56 13.97 36.44
CA ARG A 390 15.68 15.24 37.17
C ARG A 390 16.99 15.98 36.86
N ARG A 391 18.11 15.27 36.69
CA ARG A 391 19.39 15.85 36.23
C ARG A 391 19.33 16.35 34.79
N ALA A 392 18.58 15.68 33.91
CA ALA A 392 18.40 16.12 32.53
C ALA A 392 17.60 17.42 32.44
N ASP A 393 16.50 17.52 33.19
CA ASP A 393 15.73 18.77 33.31
C ASP A 393 16.61 19.91 33.87
N ALA A 394 17.42 19.64 34.91
CA ALA A 394 18.38 20.61 35.45
C ALA A 394 19.45 21.03 34.43
N ALA A 395 20.09 20.09 33.74
CA ALA A 395 21.07 20.38 32.68
C ALA A 395 20.46 21.23 31.56
N GLN A 396 19.20 20.98 31.21
CA GLN A 396 18.49 21.75 30.20
C GLN A 396 18.24 23.20 30.66
N VAL A 397 17.88 23.42 31.93
CA VAL A 397 17.78 24.77 32.53
C VAL A 397 19.13 25.48 32.56
N MET A 398 20.22 24.80 32.96
CA MET A 398 21.57 25.37 32.95
C MET A 398 21.97 25.91 31.57
N VAL A 399 21.73 25.14 30.51
CA VAL A 399 22.01 25.57 29.12
C VAL A 399 21.12 26.74 28.69
N MET A 400 19.84 26.75 29.08
CA MET A 400 18.93 27.86 28.76
C MET A 400 19.31 29.17 29.46
N LEU A 401 19.77 29.10 30.71
CA LEU A 401 20.30 30.27 31.43
C LEU A 401 21.64 30.73 30.83
N ALA A 402 22.56 29.82 30.54
CA ALA A 402 23.84 30.16 29.90
C ALA A 402 23.66 30.83 28.52
N LEU A 403 22.64 30.44 27.75
CA LEU A 403 22.26 31.09 26.50
C LEU A 403 21.67 32.51 26.68
N ALA A 404 21.14 32.84 27.86
CA ALA A 404 20.50 34.13 28.15
C ALA A 404 21.46 35.13 28.83
N ILE A 405 22.23 34.68 29.83
CA ILE A 405 23.05 35.54 30.71
C ILE A 405 24.54 35.19 30.74
N GLY A 406 24.98 34.18 29.98
CA GLY A 406 26.36 33.69 29.94
C GLY A 406 26.65 32.53 30.91
N PRO A 407 27.63 31.66 30.62
CA PRO A 407 27.87 30.42 31.37
C PRO A 407 28.29 30.67 32.83
N GLU A 408 29.21 31.61 33.07
CA GLU A 408 29.69 31.98 34.42
C GLU A 408 28.53 32.42 35.34
N ARG A 409 27.74 33.40 34.89
CA ARG A 409 26.60 33.92 35.66
C ARG A 409 25.51 32.88 35.86
N ALA A 410 25.26 32.03 34.86
CA ALA A 410 24.31 30.93 34.98
C ALA A 410 24.77 29.87 36.01
N VAL A 411 26.06 29.53 36.07
CA VAL A 411 26.60 28.64 37.10
C VAL A 411 26.54 29.30 38.48
N ALA A 412 27.00 30.55 38.64
CA ALA A 412 26.96 31.24 39.92
C ALA A 412 25.53 31.31 40.51
N LEU A 413 24.54 31.77 39.73
CA LEU A 413 23.14 31.85 40.18
C LEU A 413 22.52 30.47 40.47
N ALA A 414 22.98 29.41 39.80
CA ALA A 414 22.52 28.05 40.09
C ALA A 414 23.17 27.47 41.35
N VAL A 415 24.43 27.79 41.63
CA VAL A 415 25.11 27.42 42.88
C VAL A 415 24.49 28.14 44.07
N ASP A 416 24.17 29.43 43.94
CA ASP A 416 23.49 30.25 44.97
C ASP A 416 22.17 29.66 45.46
N GLU A 417 21.31 29.20 44.54
CA GLU A 417 19.91 28.82 44.85
C GLU A 417 19.70 27.31 44.93
N ALA A 418 20.42 26.50 44.14
CA ALA A 418 20.27 25.04 44.09
C ALA A 418 21.45 24.27 44.70
N GLY A 419 22.55 24.94 45.03
CA GLY A 419 23.74 24.36 45.65
C GLY A 419 24.68 23.66 44.65
N SER A 420 25.99 23.80 44.88
CA SER A 420 27.05 23.24 44.01
C SER A 420 26.86 21.76 43.65
N ARG A 421 26.48 20.93 44.63
CA ARG A 421 26.26 19.48 44.46
C ARG A 421 25.07 19.13 43.54
N THR A 422 24.17 20.07 43.29
CA THR A 422 23.07 19.90 42.31
C THR A 422 23.56 20.25 40.91
N VAL A 423 24.40 21.29 40.79
CA VAL A 423 24.98 21.75 39.52
C VAL A 423 26.00 20.75 38.97
N SER A 424 26.94 20.27 39.78
CA SER A 424 27.98 19.30 39.37
C SER A 424 27.39 18.03 38.72
N ARG A 425 26.27 17.54 39.28
CA ARG A 425 25.53 16.37 38.79
C ARG A 425 24.98 16.50 37.36
N THR A 426 24.96 17.70 36.78
CA THR A 426 24.46 17.95 35.41
C THR A 426 25.51 17.68 34.32
N LEU A 427 26.81 17.75 34.64
CA LEU A 427 27.90 17.75 33.64
C LEU A 427 27.85 16.61 32.60
N PRO A 428 27.56 15.33 32.94
CA PRO A 428 27.48 14.24 31.95
C PRO A 428 26.43 14.47 30.85
N LEU A 429 25.43 15.32 31.11
CA LEU A 429 24.32 15.65 30.22
C LEU A 429 24.48 17.00 29.52
N LEU A 430 25.54 17.77 29.84
CA LEU A 430 25.95 18.94 29.07
C LEU A 430 26.65 18.50 27.78
N GLN A 431 25.87 17.96 26.85
CA GLN A 431 26.32 17.54 25.52
C GLN A 431 25.15 17.64 24.53
N ALA A 432 25.43 18.04 23.28
CA ALA A 432 24.38 18.28 22.29
C ALA A 432 23.39 17.11 22.14
N LEU A 433 23.86 15.86 22.21
CA LEU A 433 23.01 14.68 22.01
C LEU A 433 21.97 14.47 23.13
N ALA A 434 22.28 14.89 24.36
CA ALA A 434 21.41 14.77 25.53
C ALA A 434 20.33 15.87 25.60
N LEU A 435 20.50 16.97 24.86
CA LEU A 435 19.61 18.14 24.91
C LEU A 435 18.43 18.05 23.95
N GLY A 436 17.33 18.72 24.30
CA GLY A 436 16.15 18.88 23.45
C GLY A 436 16.47 19.38 22.04
N ARG A 437 15.68 18.95 21.05
CA ARG A 437 15.93 19.19 19.62
C ARG A 437 15.99 20.69 19.27
N GLU A 438 15.15 21.50 19.89
CA GLU A 438 15.12 22.97 19.71
C GLU A 438 16.36 23.64 20.29
N LEU A 439 16.73 23.29 21.53
CA LEU A 439 17.91 23.83 22.22
C LEU A 439 19.21 23.49 21.47
N ARG A 440 19.27 22.29 20.88
CA ARG A 440 20.29 21.88 19.91
C ARG A 440 20.34 22.74 18.65
N GLY A 441 19.22 23.34 18.25
CA GLY A 441 19.14 24.28 17.14
C GLY A 441 19.71 25.64 17.52
N GLU A 442 19.32 26.19 18.67
CA GLU A 442 19.84 27.46 19.21
C GLU A 442 21.36 27.39 19.46
N LEU A 443 21.86 26.28 20.01
CA LEU A 443 23.30 26.06 20.22
C LEU A 443 24.13 26.05 18.93
N LYS A 444 23.55 25.81 17.74
CA LYS A 444 24.30 25.93 16.48
C LYS A 444 24.70 27.39 16.17
N ALA A 445 24.03 28.38 16.76
CA ALA A 445 24.40 29.78 16.64
C ALA A 445 25.53 30.19 17.60
N ARG A 446 25.68 29.54 18.76
CA ARG A 446 26.74 29.77 19.75
C ARG A 446 27.63 28.53 19.90
N LYS A 447 28.58 28.38 18.96
CA LYS A 447 29.69 27.43 19.07
C LYS A 447 30.55 27.78 20.29
N GLY A 448 31.08 26.80 21.02
CA GLY A 448 31.88 27.00 22.23
C GLY A 448 31.08 27.01 23.53
N LEU A 449 29.86 27.57 23.53
CA LEU A 449 29.07 27.78 24.77
C LEU A 449 28.79 26.51 25.59
N LEU A 450 28.66 25.33 24.97
CA LEU A 450 28.56 24.06 25.72
C LEU A 450 29.88 23.68 26.39
N ASP A 451 31.01 23.95 25.75
CA ASP A 451 32.33 23.60 26.25
C ASP A 451 32.75 24.57 27.36
N GLU A 452 32.48 25.87 27.19
CA GLU A 452 32.57 26.92 28.23
C GLU A 452 31.71 26.59 29.47
N LEU A 453 30.44 26.20 29.27
CA LEU A 453 29.55 25.84 30.38
C LEU A 453 30.00 24.55 31.07
N ARG A 454 30.64 23.63 30.36
CA ARG A 454 31.25 22.44 30.97
C ARG A 454 32.48 22.81 31.77
N GLU A 455 33.32 23.71 31.28
CA GLU A 455 34.51 24.22 31.99
C GLU A 455 34.10 24.91 33.31
N GLN A 456 33.09 25.79 33.27
CA GLN A 456 32.55 26.45 34.46
C GLN A 456 31.83 25.52 35.46
N VAL A 457 31.45 24.30 35.05
CA VAL A 457 30.97 23.25 35.97
C VAL A 457 32.10 22.28 36.38
N LEU A 458 33.19 22.20 35.61
CA LEU A 458 34.39 21.41 35.92
C LEU A 458 35.28 22.05 37.00
N THR A 459 35.20 23.38 37.17
CA THR A 459 35.83 24.11 38.27
C THR A 459 35.17 23.83 39.63
N LEU A 460 33.96 23.27 39.65
CA LEU A 460 33.34 22.72 40.86
C LEU A 460 33.97 21.35 41.18
N GLU A 461 34.30 21.09 42.45
CA GLU A 461 35.17 20.00 42.92
C GLU A 461 34.73 18.55 42.54
N ASP A 462 33.48 18.36 42.11
CA ASP A 462 32.81 17.06 41.89
C ASP A 462 32.99 16.43 40.47
N SER A 463 33.60 17.12 39.49
CA SER A 463 33.08 17.05 38.09
C SER A 463 33.83 16.28 36.97
N HIS A 464 35.11 15.89 37.07
CA HIS A 464 35.99 15.64 35.89
C HIS A 464 35.59 14.46 34.91
N ASN A 465 35.02 14.69 33.68
CA ASN A 465 34.32 13.62 32.82
C ASN A 465 34.37 13.57 31.20
N GLN A 466 33.27 13.65 30.37
CA GLN A 466 33.02 12.81 29.11
C GLN A 466 32.95 13.40 27.62
N PRO A 467 32.97 12.60 26.48
CA PRO A 467 33.15 12.99 25.00
C PRO A 467 32.01 12.70 23.87
N ALA A 468 32.08 13.15 22.54
CA ALA A 468 30.95 13.25 21.45
C ALA A 468 31.20 13.06 19.84
N THR A 469 30.24 13.37 18.84
CA THR A 469 30.18 12.95 17.32
C THR A 469 29.50 13.86 16.14
N ILE A 470 29.34 13.45 14.80
CA ILE A 470 29.12 14.27 13.48
C ILE A 470 28.19 13.69 12.25
N GLU A 471 27.90 14.38 11.06
CA GLU A 471 26.90 14.09 9.88
C GLU A 471 27.27 14.40 8.33
N LEU A 472 26.55 13.96 7.19
CA LEU A 472 26.83 14.19 5.67
C LEU A 472 25.69 13.97 4.50
N ARG A 473 25.88 14.42 3.18
CA ARG A 473 25.44 13.87 1.77
C ARG A 473 24.51 14.64 0.67
N ARG A 474 24.51 14.34 -0.71
CA ARG A 474 23.76 14.99 -1.93
C ARG A 474 23.55 14.17 -3.32
N VAL A 475 22.90 14.70 -4.45
CA VAL A 475 22.95 14.39 -6.00
C VAL A 475 21.61 14.48 -6.92
N THR A 476 21.57 14.40 -8.31
CA THR A 476 20.41 14.70 -9.31
C THR A 476 20.36 13.99 -10.77
N VAL A 477 19.54 14.38 -11.84
CA VAL A 477 19.04 13.51 -13.04
C VAL A 477 18.84 14.05 -14.57
N LYS A 478 17.60 14.10 -15.18
CA LYS A 478 17.00 14.05 -16.61
C LYS A 478 17.72 13.56 -17.91
N GLY A 479 18.88 14.08 -18.33
CA GLY A 479 19.33 14.03 -19.75
C GLY A 479 19.67 12.64 -20.35
N LEU A 480 19.87 11.66 -19.48
CA LEU A 480 20.34 10.30 -19.79
C LEU A 480 19.37 9.46 -20.66
N LEU A 481 18.08 9.79 -20.66
CA LEU A 481 17.02 8.82 -20.94
C LEU A 481 16.76 8.56 -22.44
N THR A 482 16.88 9.57 -23.30
CA THR A 482 16.66 9.43 -24.76
C THR A 482 17.82 8.73 -25.47
N LEU A 483 19.07 9.03 -25.09
CA LEU A 483 20.26 8.40 -25.65
C LEU A 483 20.29 6.90 -25.34
N VAL A 484 20.01 6.53 -24.08
CA VAL A 484 19.92 5.13 -23.64
C VAL A 484 18.80 4.39 -24.38
N GLY A 485 17.61 4.98 -24.53
CA GLY A 485 16.48 4.32 -25.20
C GLY A 485 16.77 3.92 -26.65
N GLY A 486 17.41 4.80 -27.43
CA GLY A 486 17.79 4.49 -28.82
C GLY A 486 18.86 3.40 -28.92
N ALA A 487 19.91 3.49 -28.10
CA ALA A 487 20.99 2.49 -28.08
C ALA A 487 20.50 1.10 -27.64
N VAL A 488 19.64 1.05 -26.61
CA VAL A 488 19.04 -0.20 -26.12
C VAL A 488 18.18 -0.88 -27.19
N ALA A 489 17.39 -0.12 -27.96
CA ALA A 489 16.57 -0.69 -29.02
C ALA A 489 17.40 -1.39 -30.12
N ALA A 490 18.49 -0.75 -30.58
CA ALA A 490 19.40 -1.35 -31.56
C ALA A 490 20.13 -2.58 -30.98
N TYR A 491 20.61 -2.49 -29.73
CA TYR A 491 21.31 -3.59 -29.04
C TYR A 491 20.41 -4.80 -28.79
N ILE A 492 19.09 -4.61 -28.62
CA ILE A 492 18.14 -5.72 -28.45
C ILE A 492 17.83 -6.41 -29.79
N VAL A 493 17.59 -5.65 -30.87
CA VAL A 493 17.14 -6.24 -32.15
C VAL A 493 18.26 -6.90 -32.96
N LEU A 494 19.47 -6.32 -32.97
CA LEU A 494 20.55 -6.83 -33.83
C LEU A 494 20.96 -8.29 -33.51
N PRO A 495 21.12 -8.71 -32.24
CA PRO A 495 21.40 -10.12 -31.92
C PRO A 495 20.24 -11.07 -32.25
N GLN A 496 19.01 -10.59 -32.25
CA GLN A 496 17.82 -11.41 -32.55
C GLN A 496 17.72 -11.73 -34.05
N LEU A 497 18.02 -10.73 -34.90
CA LEU A 497 18.09 -10.94 -36.35
C LEU A 497 19.24 -11.88 -36.76
N ALA A 498 20.27 -12.02 -35.92
CA ALA A 498 21.41 -12.90 -36.17
C ALA A 498 21.23 -14.36 -35.72
N GLN A 499 20.10 -14.72 -35.08
CA GLN A 499 19.81 -16.09 -34.61
C GLN A 499 18.71 -16.82 -35.40
N VAL A 500 18.14 -16.18 -36.42
CA VAL A 500 17.08 -16.76 -37.26
C VAL A 500 17.55 -16.81 -38.70
N ASP A 501 17.60 -18.01 -39.29
CA ASP A 501 18.03 -18.19 -40.67
C ASP A 501 16.89 -17.85 -41.66
N PHE A 502 16.60 -16.55 -41.78
CA PHE A 502 15.53 -16.03 -42.63
C PHE A 502 15.67 -16.44 -44.10
N ALA A 503 16.89 -16.77 -44.57
CA ALA A 503 17.11 -17.24 -45.93
C ALA A 503 16.45 -18.61 -46.16
N GLU A 504 16.62 -19.55 -45.23
CA GLU A 504 15.97 -20.87 -45.31
C GLU A 504 14.45 -20.77 -45.15
N VAL A 505 13.99 -19.97 -44.18
CA VAL A 505 12.55 -19.73 -43.93
C VAL A 505 11.87 -19.17 -45.19
N LEU A 506 12.52 -18.22 -45.89
CA LEU A 506 11.97 -17.59 -47.09
C LEU A 506 12.14 -18.44 -48.36
N SER A 507 13.14 -19.33 -48.42
CA SER A 507 13.34 -20.24 -49.56
C SER A 507 12.38 -21.42 -49.55
N ARG A 508 11.97 -21.91 -48.37
CA ARG A 508 11.06 -23.06 -48.21
C ARG A 508 9.58 -22.68 -48.17
N ALA A 509 9.23 -21.42 -47.95
CA ALA A 509 7.85 -20.97 -47.81
C ALA A 509 7.08 -20.95 -49.15
N GLN A 510 5.85 -21.48 -49.14
CA GLN A 510 4.92 -21.34 -50.26
C GLN A 510 4.41 -19.90 -50.38
N TRP A 511 4.95 -19.16 -51.35
CA TRP A 511 4.69 -17.74 -51.58
C TRP A 511 3.21 -17.29 -51.55
N PRO A 512 2.22 -18.03 -52.10
CA PRO A 512 0.82 -17.61 -52.01
C PRO A 512 0.31 -17.51 -50.57
N TRP A 513 0.71 -18.44 -49.71
CA TRP A 513 0.32 -18.49 -48.31
C TRP A 513 1.16 -17.53 -47.45
N ALA A 514 2.45 -17.37 -47.75
CA ALA A 514 3.28 -16.34 -47.12
C ALA A 514 2.75 -14.93 -47.40
N LEU A 515 2.35 -14.64 -48.65
CA LEU A 515 1.70 -13.39 -49.03
C LEU A 515 0.31 -13.25 -48.40
N GLY A 516 -0.45 -14.34 -48.26
CA GLY A 516 -1.67 -14.39 -47.46
C GLY A 516 -1.46 -13.99 -45.99
N SER A 517 -0.37 -14.45 -45.37
CA SER A 517 0.02 -14.05 -44.01
C SER A 517 0.37 -12.56 -43.92
N VAL A 518 1.04 -12.00 -44.93
CA VAL A 518 1.35 -10.56 -44.99
C VAL A 518 0.08 -9.72 -45.21
N LEU A 519 -0.84 -10.14 -46.08
CA LEU A 519 -2.14 -9.48 -46.28
C LEU A 519 -2.98 -9.50 -44.99
N ALA A 520 -3.01 -10.62 -44.29
CA ALA A 520 -3.66 -10.73 -42.99
C ALA A 520 -2.99 -9.81 -41.94
N ALA A 521 -1.65 -9.71 -41.92
CA ALA A 521 -0.95 -8.74 -41.08
C ALA A 521 -1.27 -7.27 -41.46
N VAL A 522 -1.49 -6.93 -42.73
CA VAL A 522 -1.96 -5.58 -43.10
C VAL A 522 -3.40 -5.34 -42.61
N LEU A 523 -4.25 -6.36 -42.64
CA LEU A 523 -5.63 -6.28 -42.12
C LEU A 523 -5.68 -6.07 -40.59
N THR A 524 -4.66 -6.43 -39.81
CA THR A 524 -4.61 -6.06 -38.37
C THR A 524 -4.53 -4.54 -38.19
N PHE A 525 -3.70 -3.84 -38.97
CA PHE A 525 -3.59 -2.37 -38.91
C PHE A 525 -4.87 -1.68 -39.39
N ILE A 526 -5.61 -2.29 -40.32
CA ILE A 526 -6.95 -1.85 -40.72
C ILE A 526 -7.95 -2.05 -39.57
N GLY A 527 -8.00 -3.24 -38.96
CA GLY A 527 -8.86 -3.54 -37.81
C GLY A 527 -8.61 -2.60 -36.62
N ALA A 528 -7.35 -2.43 -36.20
CA ALA A 528 -6.96 -1.48 -35.17
C ALA A 528 -7.35 -0.02 -35.50
N SER A 529 -7.26 0.38 -36.78
CA SER A 529 -7.71 1.70 -37.23
C SER A 529 -9.23 1.86 -37.18
N LEU A 530 -10.00 0.80 -37.47
CA LEU A 530 -11.46 0.79 -37.34
C LEU A 530 -11.89 0.81 -35.88
N VAL A 531 -11.24 0.05 -35.00
CA VAL A 531 -11.45 0.09 -33.54
C VAL A 531 -11.26 1.51 -33.00
N LEU A 532 -10.12 2.14 -33.30
CA LEU A 532 -9.86 3.50 -32.84
C LEU A 532 -10.85 4.51 -33.44
N THR A 533 -11.22 4.36 -34.72
CA THR A 533 -12.19 5.24 -35.40
C THR A 533 -13.62 5.05 -34.87
N GLY A 534 -14.02 3.82 -34.53
CA GLY A 534 -15.30 3.50 -33.90
C GLY A 534 -15.42 4.01 -32.47
N SER A 535 -14.31 4.01 -31.72
CA SER A 535 -14.25 4.47 -30.32
C SER A 535 -14.43 5.99 -30.11
N VAL A 536 -14.50 6.79 -31.19
CA VAL A 536 -14.59 8.26 -31.13
C VAL A 536 -15.73 8.77 -32.03
N PRO A 537 -16.55 9.74 -31.56
CA PRO A 537 -17.62 10.31 -32.38
C PRO A 537 -17.13 11.29 -33.47
N THR A 538 -15.86 11.72 -33.46
CA THR A 538 -15.25 12.63 -34.46
C THR A 538 -14.81 11.89 -35.71
N LYS A 539 -14.87 12.55 -36.88
CA LYS A 539 -14.37 11.99 -38.15
C LYS A 539 -12.84 12.04 -38.22
N LEU A 540 -12.17 10.93 -37.91
CA LEU A 540 -10.72 10.79 -38.10
C LEU A 540 -10.36 10.57 -39.58
N ARG A 541 -9.18 11.02 -40.00
CA ARG A 541 -8.63 10.74 -41.34
C ARG A 541 -7.98 9.35 -41.33
N PHE A 542 -8.64 8.34 -41.91
CA PHE A 542 -8.20 6.93 -41.84
C PHE A 542 -6.71 6.71 -42.16
N ARG A 543 -6.15 7.40 -43.18
CA ARG A 543 -4.72 7.35 -43.51
C ARG A 543 -3.81 7.71 -42.31
N HIS A 544 -4.18 8.74 -41.54
CA HIS A 544 -3.42 9.14 -40.35
C HIS A 544 -3.64 8.14 -39.21
N THR A 545 -4.89 7.66 -39.00
CA THR A 545 -5.19 6.64 -37.99
C THR A 545 -4.34 5.36 -38.19
N PHE A 546 -4.19 4.94 -39.45
CA PHE A 546 -3.38 3.80 -39.87
C PHE A 546 -1.88 4.04 -39.63
N MET A 547 -1.34 5.20 -40.02
CA MET A 547 0.03 5.60 -39.69
C MET A 547 0.27 5.64 -38.17
N THR A 548 -0.72 6.03 -37.36
CA THR A 548 -0.61 5.99 -35.90
C THR A 548 -0.52 4.55 -35.38
N GLN A 549 -1.33 3.61 -35.89
CA GLN A 549 -1.23 2.20 -35.48
C GLN A 549 0.10 1.57 -35.89
N LEU A 550 0.62 1.95 -37.06
CA LEU A 550 1.94 1.55 -37.54
C LEU A 550 3.06 2.13 -36.65
N SER A 551 2.92 3.39 -36.20
CA SER A 551 3.82 4.03 -35.24
C SER A 551 3.80 3.37 -33.85
N VAL A 552 2.64 2.84 -33.43
CA VAL A 552 2.50 2.08 -32.18
C VAL A 552 3.31 0.78 -32.22
N ALA A 553 3.37 0.09 -33.36
CA ALA A 553 4.22 -1.10 -33.53
C ALA A 553 5.71 -0.79 -33.29
N PHE A 554 6.21 0.33 -33.84
CA PHE A 554 7.57 0.81 -33.56
C PHE A 554 7.76 1.18 -32.07
N SER A 555 6.79 1.88 -31.46
CA SER A 555 6.89 2.31 -30.06
C SER A 555 6.97 1.14 -29.06
N GLY A 556 6.34 0.01 -29.36
CA GLY A 556 6.39 -1.21 -28.56
C GLY A 556 7.76 -1.91 -28.49
N LEU A 557 8.76 -1.42 -29.24
CA LEU A 557 10.15 -1.86 -29.15
C LEU A 557 10.92 -1.14 -28.03
N VAL A 558 10.65 0.15 -27.82
CA VAL A 558 11.44 1.03 -26.91
C VAL A 558 10.76 1.22 -25.55
N ALA A 559 9.44 1.07 -25.49
CA ALA A 559 8.64 1.17 -24.27
C ALA A 559 7.80 -0.10 -24.06
N PRO A 560 7.43 -0.46 -22.81
CA PRO A 560 6.46 -1.51 -22.56
C PRO A 560 5.17 -1.24 -23.35
N ALA A 561 4.71 -2.24 -24.13
CA ALA A 561 3.74 -2.05 -25.20
C ALA A 561 2.46 -1.30 -24.79
N ALA A 562 1.95 -1.55 -23.58
CA ALA A 562 0.79 -0.88 -23.02
C ALA A 562 0.96 0.65 -22.84
N ILE A 563 2.18 1.11 -22.55
CA ILE A 563 2.49 2.53 -22.32
C ILE A 563 2.67 3.25 -23.66
N GLY A 564 3.42 2.67 -24.60
CA GLY A 564 3.67 3.25 -25.92
C GLY A 564 2.38 3.43 -26.74
N ASN A 565 1.55 2.38 -26.79
CA ASN A 565 0.24 2.40 -27.46
C ASN A 565 -0.65 3.52 -26.90
N LEU A 566 -0.86 3.54 -25.58
CA LEU A 566 -1.72 4.53 -24.92
C LEU A 566 -1.22 5.96 -25.14
N ALA A 567 0.09 6.21 -25.03
CA ALA A 567 0.66 7.55 -25.20
C ALA A 567 0.49 8.09 -26.63
N LEU A 568 0.77 7.27 -27.65
CA LEU A 568 0.64 7.69 -29.05
C LEU A 568 -0.82 7.86 -29.46
N ASN A 569 -1.69 6.89 -29.17
CA ASN A 569 -3.09 6.96 -29.57
C ASN A 569 -3.85 8.10 -28.84
N THR A 570 -3.54 8.38 -27.57
CA THR A 570 -4.16 9.53 -26.88
C THR A 570 -3.67 10.87 -27.42
N ARG A 571 -2.38 11.01 -27.76
CA ARG A 571 -1.84 12.25 -28.33
C ARG A 571 -2.31 12.49 -29.77
N TYR A 572 -2.43 11.44 -30.59
CA TYR A 572 -3.07 11.52 -31.91
C TYR A 572 -4.51 12.03 -31.82
N LEU A 573 -5.32 11.49 -30.92
CA LEU A 573 -6.70 11.96 -30.73
C LEU A 573 -6.76 13.41 -30.23
N GLN A 574 -5.84 13.84 -29.36
CA GLN A 574 -5.75 15.24 -28.93
C GLN A 574 -5.46 16.19 -30.10
N ARG A 575 -4.53 15.83 -30.99
CA ARG A 575 -4.25 16.58 -32.23
C ARG A 575 -5.41 16.55 -33.23
N ALA A 576 -6.21 15.49 -33.22
CA ALA A 576 -7.47 15.41 -33.98
C ALA A 576 -8.64 16.21 -33.37
N GLY A 577 -8.40 17.00 -32.31
CA GLY A 577 -9.40 17.87 -31.66
C GLY A 577 -10.22 17.19 -30.56
N VAL A 578 -9.88 15.98 -30.14
CA VAL A 578 -10.57 15.28 -29.05
C VAL A 578 -10.04 15.79 -27.69
N PRO A 579 -10.88 16.27 -26.76
CA PRO A 579 -10.43 16.72 -25.43
C PRO A 579 -9.61 15.65 -24.70
N ALA A 580 -8.55 16.05 -23.98
CA ALA A 580 -7.55 15.10 -23.44
C ALA A 580 -8.13 13.95 -22.59
N GLY A 581 -9.16 14.22 -21.78
CA GLY A 581 -9.87 13.18 -21.02
C GLY A 581 -10.67 12.21 -21.91
N ALA A 582 -11.32 12.73 -22.95
CA ALA A 582 -12.04 11.94 -23.94
C ALA A 582 -11.12 11.06 -24.78
N ALA A 583 -9.95 11.60 -25.20
CA ALA A 583 -8.93 10.83 -25.90
C ALA A 583 -8.47 9.61 -25.09
N GLY A 584 -8.16 9.79 -23.80
CA GLY A 584 -7.82 8.69 -22.88
C GLY A 584 -8.90 7.61 -22.78
N ALA A 585 -10.16 8.03 -22.67
CA ALA A 585 -11.26 7.09 -22.51
C ALA A 585 -11.68 6.40 -23.82
N SER A 586 -11.55 7.03 -24.99
CA SER A 586 -11.78 6.37 -26.28
C SER A 586 -10.78 5.24 -26.51
N VAL A 587 -9.49 5.46 -26.20
CA VAL A 587 -8.47 4.39 -26.24
C VAL A 587 -8.77 3.29 -25.20
N GLY A 588 -9.29 3.66 -24.02
CA GLY A 588 -9.79 2.69 -23.04
C GLY A 588 -10.99 1.87 -23.53
N LEU A 589 -11.96 2.50 -24.20
CA LEU A 589 -13.14 1.87 -24.78
C LEU A 589 -12.75 0.89 -25.89
N ALA A 590 -11.85 1.32 -26.79
CA ALA A 590 -11.21 0.48 -27.79
C ALA A 590 -10.59 -0.78 -27.16
N GLN A 591 -9.80 -0.63 -26.09
CA GLN A 591 -9.13 -1.75 -25.43
C GLN A 591 -10.12 -2.72 -24.76
N VAL A 592 -11.23 -2.22 -24.18
CA VAL A 592 -12.30 -3.05 -23.60
C VAL A 592 -13.06 -3.83 -24.67
N PHE A 593 -13.35 -3.21 -25.81
CA PHE A 593 -14.01 -3.89 -26.93
C PHE A 593 -13.09 -4.93 -27.58
N GLN A 594 -11.79 -4.65 -27.71
CA GLN A 594 -10.82 -5.64 -28.17
C GLN A 594 -10.74 -6.84 -27.22
N PHE A 595 -10.65 -6.61 -25.90
CA PHE A 595 -10.62 -7.69 -24.93
C PHE A 595 -11.92 -8.53 -24.94
N THR A 596 -13.07 -7.87 -25.11
CA THR A 596 -14.38 -8.56 -25.26
C THR A 596 -14.41 -9.45 -26.51
N SER A 597 -13.94 -8.93 -27.65
CA SER A 597 -13.82 -9.69 -28.92
C SER A 597 -12.93 -10.92 -28.74
N TYR A 598 -11.71 -10.71 -28.22
CA TYR A 598 -10.70 -11.73 -27.98
C TYR A 598 -11.21 -12.87 -27.08
N VAL A 599 -11.83 -12.55 -25.93
CA VAL A 599 -12.38 -13.55 -25.01
C VAL A 599 -13.57 -14.29 -25.62
N THR A 600 -14.41 -13.60 -26.41
CA THR A 600 -15.55 -14.22 -27.10
C THR A 600 -15.07 -15.22 -28.16
N LEU A 601 -14.08 -14.85 -28.97
CA LEU A 601 -13.50 -15.71 -30.00
C LEU A 601 -12.74 -16.90 -29.39
N LEU A 602 -12.00 -16.71 -28.30
CA LEU A 602 -11.38 -17.81 -27.54
C LEU A 602 -12.44 -18.80 -27.00
N ALA A 603 -13.53 -18.31 -26.43
CA ALA A 603 -14.61 -19.16 -25.92
C ALA A 603 -15.30 -19.95 -27.04
N VAL A 604 -15.66 -19.30 -28.15
CA VAL A 604 -16.30 -19.95 -29.31
C VAL A 604 -15.35 -20.99 -29.93
N THR A 605 -14.09 -20.64 -30.16
CA THR A 605 -13.13 -21.56 -30.80
C THR A 605 -12.72 -22.70 -29.88
N GLY A 606 -12.63 -22.49 -28.56
CA GLY A 606 -12.41 -23.56 -27.58
C GLY A 606 -13.54 -24.58 -27.51
N VAL A 607 -14.81 -24.14 -27.63
CA VAL A 607 -15.97 -25.04 -27.73
C VAL A 607 -15.95 -25.82 -29.05
N VAL A 608 -15.70 -25.15 -30.17
CA VAL A 608 -15.61 -25.79 -31.50
C VAL A 608 -14.42 -26.76 -31.60
N ALA A 609 -13.34 -26.53 -30.85
CA ALA A 609 -12.18 -27.42 -30.75
C ALA A 609 -12.38 -28.65 -29.83
N GLY A 610 -13.55 -28.81 -29.18
CA GLY A 610 -13.89 -30.03 -28.44
C GLY A 610 -13.16 -30.25 -27.11
N ILE A 611 -12.61 -29.19 -26.50
CA ILE A 611 -11.80 -29.28 -25.27
C ILE A 611 -12.66 -29.82 -24.11
N SER A 612 -12.28 -30.98 -23.58
CA SER A 612 -13.12 -31.77 -22.66
C SER A 612 -13.05 -31.30 -21.19
N PRO A 613 -14.09 -31.51 -20.36
CA PRO A 613 -14.15 -30.99 -18.97
C PRO A 613 -13.06 -31.47 -18.00
N GLN A 614 -12.27 -32.48 -18.37
CA GLN A 614 -11.13 -32.97 -17.58
C GLN A 614 -9.85 -32.17 -17.82
N ALA A 615 -9.77 -31.39 -18.91
CA ALA A 615 -8.72 -30.41 -19.13
C ALA A 615 -8.95 -29.20 -18.21
N SER A 616 -8.54 -29.32 -16.94
CA SER A 616 -8.70 -28.24 -15.97
C SER A 616 -7.93 -27.02 -16.43
N PHE A 617 -8.63 -25.97 -16.87
CA PHE A 617 -8.05 -24.66 -17.10
C PHE A 617 -7.59 -24.10 -15.74
N GLN A 618 -6.33 -24.40 -15.40
CA GLN A 618 -5.60 -23.82 -14.27
C GLN A 618 -4.71 -22.70 -14.81
N PRO A 619 -5.24 -21.48 -15.00
CA PRO A 619 -4.41 -20.35 -15.40
C PRO A 619 -3.26 -20.19 -14.38
N PRO A 620 -2.04 -19.83 -14.81
CA PRO A 620 -0.86 -19.96 -13.97
C PRO A 620 -1.03 -19.22 -12.64
N ALA A 621 -0.81 -19.88 -11.50
CA ALA A 621 -1.11 -19.32 -10.18
C ALA A 621 -0.46 -17.94 -9.91
N LYS A 622 0.68 -17.66 -10.56
CA LYS A 622 1.34 -16.34 -10.54
C LYS A 622 0.52 -15.26 -11.26
N VAL A 623 -0.09 -15.57 -12.41
CA VAL A 623 -0.98 -14.67 -13.17
C VAL A 623 -2.34 -14.54 -12.49
N VAL A 624 -2.89 -15.63 -11.96
CA VAL A 624 -4.15 -15.64 -11.19
C VAL A 624 -4.02 -14.92 -9.86
N ALA A 625 -2.82 -14.85 -9.28
CA ALA A 625 -2.52 -13.93 -8.18
C ALA A 625 -2.27 -12.49 -8.68
N ALA A 626 -1.60 -12.31 -9.83
CA ALA A 626 -1.29 -10.99 -10.37
C ALA A 626 -2.54 -10.19 -10.78
N ILE A 627 -3.57 -10.80 -11.37
CA ILE A 627 -4.82 -10.10 -11.75
C ILE A 627 -5.52 -9.47 -10.54
N PRO A 628 -5.86 -10.20 -9.47
CA PRO A 628 -6.36 -9.59 -8.25
C PRO A 628 -5.31 -8.68 -7.64
N VAL A 629 -4.00 -8.96 -7.64
CA VAL A 629 -2.95 -8.04 -7.11
C VAL A 629 -2.81 -6.72 -7.90
N VAL A 630 -3.11 -6.68 -9.19
CA VAL A 630 -3.17 -5.44 -9.99
C VAL A 630 -4.47 -4.69 -9.71
N LEU A 631 -5.59 -5.40 -9.68
CA LEU A 631 -6.87 -4.82 -9.27
C LEU A 631 -6.79 -4.25 -7.84
N VAL A 632 -6.10 -4.97 -6.94
CA VAL A 632 -5.68 -4.62 -5.58
C VAL A 632 -4.94 -3.27 -5.57
N VAL A 633 -3.92 -3.11 -6.41
CA VAL A 633 -3.15 -1.86 -6.46
C VAL A 633 -3.98 -0.72 -7.07
N VAL A 634 -4.78 -0.97 -8.11
CA VAL A 634 -5.62 0.05 -8.76
C VAL A 634 -6.75 0.52 -7.85
N ILE A 635 -7.59 -0.39 -7.37
CA ILE A 635 -8.67 -0.11 -6.41
C ILE A 635 -8.08 0.45 -5.10
N GLY A 636 -6.88 -0.01 -4.75
CA GLY A 636 -6.07 0.55 -3.68
C GLY A 636 -5.68 2.01 -3.91
N LEU A 637 -5.21 2.42 -5.09
CA LEU A 637 -4.77 3.81 -5.33
C LEU A 637 -5.85 4.86 -5.00
N PHE A 638 -7.12 4.58 -5.32
CA PHE A 638 -8.28 5.41 -4.96
C PHE A 638 -8.46 5.66 -3.45
N ALA A 639 -7.76 4.91 -2.61
CA ALA A 639 -7.68 5.11 -1.19
C ALA A 639 -7.26 6.51 -0.76
N VAL A 640 -6.09 6.89 -1.23
CA VAL A 640 -5.30 7.97 -0.67
C VAL A 640 -6.08 9.24 -0.97
N PRO A 641 -6.51 10.06 0.00
CA PRO A 641 -7.35 11.21 -0.32
C PRO A 641 -6.62 12.23 -1.20
N ARG A 642 -5.27 12.21 -1.31
CA ARG A 642 -4.58 12.92 -2.40
C ARG A 642 -4.94 12.35 -3.78
N VAL A 643 -4.84 11.03 -3.98
CA VAL A 643 -5.27 10.35 -5.23
C VAL A 643 -6.77 10.48 -5.45
N ARG A 644 -7.62 10.38 -4.43
CA ARG A 644 -9.08 10.50 -4.56
C ARG A 644 -9.55 11.95 -4.74
N ARG A 645 -8.80 12.93 -4.22
CA ARG A 645 -9.02 14.36 -4.46
C ARG A 645 -8.54 14.75 -5.86
N PHE A 646 -7.37 14.28 -6.29
CA PHE A 646 -6.95 14.28 -7.68
C PHE A 646 -7.99 13.59 -8.58
N PHE A 647 -8.55 12.46 -8.15
CA PHE A 647 -9.62 11.80 -8.88
C PHE A 647 -10.89 12.63 -8.89
N ARG A 648 -11.30 13.31 -7.81
CA ARG A 648 -12.54 14.12 -7.78
C ARG A 648 -12.42 15.49 -8.46
N GLU A 649 -11.25 16.13 -8.38
CA GLU A 649 -11.02 17.52 -8.79
C GLU A 649 -10.24 17.62 -10.11
N ARG A 650 -9.58 16.53 -10.54
CA ARG A 650 -8.86 16.45 -11.83
C ARG A 650 -9.43 15.37 -12.77
N LEU A 651 -9.64 14.14 -12.31
CA LEU A 651 -10.02 13.02 -13.20
C LEU A 651 -11.54 12.79 -13.35
N MET A 652 -12.37 13.13 -12.36
CA MET A 652 -13.83 12.98 -12.36
C MET A 652 -14.53 14.03 -13.22
N PRO A 653 -14.06 15.30 -13.31
CA PRO A 653 -14.56 16.22 -14.32
C PRO A 653 -14.31 15.66 -15.72
N GLN A 654 -13.10 15.10 -15.96
CA GLN A 654 -12.75 14.44 -17.22
C GLN A 654 -13.62 13.18 -17.46
N LEU A 655 -13.82 12.32 -16.47
CA LEU A 655 -14.66 11.13 -16.59
C LEU A 655 -16.16 11.45 -16.75
N ARG A 656 -16.64 12.56 -16.21
CA ARG A 656 -17.99 13.09 -16.46
C ARG A 656 -18.14 13.73 -17.84
N GLN A 657 -17.07 14.25 -18.43
CA GLN A 657 -17.02 14.68 -19.85
C GLN A 657 -16.90 13.48 -20.80
N VAL A 658 -16.32 12.37 -20.34
CA VAL A 658 -16.16 11.09 -21.05
C VAL A 658 -17.45 10.29 -21.13
N LEU A 659 -18.17 10.13 -20.02
CA LEU A 659 -19.31 9.20 -19.94
C LEU A 659 -20.39 9.49 -21.01
N PRO A 660 -20.79 10.75 -21.29
CA PRO A 660 -21.69 11.07 -22.40
C PRO A 660 -21.13 10.69 -23.78
N GLN A 661 -19.81 10.71 -23.97
CA GLN A 661 -19.18 10.37 -25.25
C GLN A 661 -19.10 8.86 -25.46
N VAL A 662 -18.79 8.09 -24.41
CA VAL A 662 -18.89 6.62 -24.43
C VAL A 662 -20.33 6.18 -24.70
N LEU A 663 -21.30 6.78 -24.01
CA LEU A 663 -22.73 6.53 -24.26
C LEU A 663 -23.12 6.93 -25.69
N ALA A 664 -22.67 8.07 -26.21
CA ALA A 664 -22.95 8.50 -27.58
C ALA A 664 -22.29 7.62 -28.66
N VAL A 665 -21.20 6.90 -28.36
CA VAL A 665 -20.65 5.85 -29.24
C VAL A 665 -21.53 4.60 -29.21
N LEU A 666 -21.90 4.13 -28.02
CA LEU A 666 -22.77 2.95 -27.85
C LEU A 666 -24.18 3.17 -28.45
N GLN A 667 -24.72 4.38 -28.36
CA GLN A 667 -26.02 4.78 -28.94
C GLN A 667 -25.99 4.97 -30.46
N ARG A 668 -24.82 4.98 -31.11
CA ARG A 668 -24.69 5.14 -32.56
C ARG A 668 -24.39 3.77 -33.20
N PRO A 669 -25.38 3.07 -33.77
CA PRO A 669 -25.20 1.69 -34.24
C PRO A 669 -24.10 1.55 -35.30
N ARG A 670 -23.91 2.56 -36.17
CA ARG A 670 -22.77 2.57 -37.12
C ARG A 670 -21.41 2.62 -36.44
N LYS A 671 -21.27 3.39 -35.34
CA LYS A 671 -20.00 3.47 -34.58
C LYS A 671 -19.75 2.23 -33.72
N LEU A 672 -20.82 1.67 -33.14
CA LEU A 672 -20.76 0.38 -32.47
C LEU A 672 -20.36 -0.75 -33.44
N ALA A 673 -20.85 -0.72 -34.69
CA ALA A 673 -20.47 -1.66 -35.75
C ALA A 673 -19.03 -1.44 -36.26
N GLU A 674 -18.57 -0.19 -36.45
CA GLU A 674 -17.16 0.12 -36.73
C GLU A 674 -16.23 -0.43 -35.62
N LEU A 675 -16.63 -0.28 -34.35
CA LEU A 675 -15.86 -0.70 -33.18
C LEU A 675 -15.81 -2.23 -33.02
N LEU A 676 -16.97 -2.91 -33.04
CA LEU A 676 -17.06 -4.37 -32.95
C LEU A 676 -16.49 -5.06 -34.19
N GLY A 677 -16.84 -4.58 -35.38
CA GLY A 677 -16.35 -5.12 -36.65
C GLY A 677 -14.84 -4.93 -36.81
N GLY A 678 -14.30 -3.79 -36.37
CA GLY A 678 -12.86 -3.56 -36.31
C GLY A 678 -12.15 -4.51 -35.35
N ALA A 679 -12.74 -4.78 -34.17
CA ALA A 679 -12.15 -5.65 -33.16
C ALA A 679 -12.12 -7.12 -33.60
N LEU A 680 -13.26 -7.60 -34.13
CA LEU A 680 -13.37 -8.93 -34.73
C LEU A 680 -12.43 -9.09 -35.93
N LEU A 681 -12.36 -8.08 -36.82
CA LEU A 681 -11.43 -8.10 -37.95
C LEU A 681 -9.99 -8.20 -37.47
N LEU A 682 -9.60 -7.44 -36.43
CA LEU A 682 -8.25 -7.48 -35.86
C LEU A 682 -7.89 -8.87 -35.31
N ASP A 683 -8.73 -9.45 -34.46
CA ASP A 683 -8.47 -10.78 -33.87
C ASP A 683 -8.47 -11.88 -34.94
N VAL A 684 -9.45 -11.89 -35.85
CA VAL A 684 -9.54 -12.85 -36.96
C VAL A 684 -8.36 -12.71 -37.92
N SER A 685 -7.87 -11.49 -38.16
CA SER A 685 -6.69 -11.27 -39.02
C SER A 685 -5.41 -11.83 -38.41
N PHE A 686 -5.23 -11.79 -37.09
CA PHE A 686 -4.10 -12.47 -36.44
C PHE A 686 -4.20 -13.99 -36.56
N VAL A 687 -5.39 -14.58 -36.34
CA VAL A 687 -5.61 -16.02 -36.54
C VAL A 687 -5.36 -16.41 -37.99
N ALA A 688 -5.87 -15.64 -38.95
CA ALA A 688 -5.67 -15.87 -40.38
C ALA A 688 -4.19 -15.74 -40.79
N ALA A 689 -3.45 -14.79 -40.22
CA ALA A 689 -2.01 -14.68 -40.46
C ALA A 689 -1.25 -15.94 -39.99
N LEU A 690 -1.56 -16.43 -38.79
CA LEU A 690 -0.94 -17.67 -38.27
C LEU A 690 -1.34 -18.90 -39.10
N TYR A 691 -2.62 -19.01 -39.49
CA TYR A 691 -3.15 -20.10 -40.32
C TYR A 691 -2.52 -20.12 -41.72
N CYS A 692 -2.41 -18.97 -42.38
CA CYS A 692 -1.67 -18.85 -43.63
C CYS A 692 -0.19 -19.21 -43.45
N ALA A 693 0.42 -18.90 -42.31
CA ALA A 693 1.80 -19.28 -42.03
C ALA A 693 1.98 -20.79 -41.74
N THR A 694 0.96 -21.54 -41.28
CA THR A 694 1.04 -23.02 -41.24
C THR A 694 0.97 -23.61 -42.65
N TYR A 695 0.05 -23.13 -43.48
CA TYR A 695 -0.06 -23.57 -44.88
C TYR A 695 1.19 -23.22 -45.71
N ALA A 696 1.88 -22.12 -45.40
CA ALA A 696 3.12 -21.73 -46.05
C ALA A 696 4.25 -22.77 -45.92
N PHE A 697 4.21 -23.62 -44.89
CA PHE A 697 5.15 -24.74 -44.70
C PHE A 697 4.46 -26.11 -44.80
N GLY A 698 3.31 -26.18 -45.49
CA GLY A 698 2.60 -27.43 -45.81
C GLY A 698 1.75 -28.02 -44.68
N ALA A 699 1.60 -27.33 -43.54
CA ALA A 699 0.78 -27.80 -42.43
C ALA A 699 -0.66 -27.27 -42.50
N ALA A 700 -1.63 -28.19 -42.47
CA ALA A 700 -3.07 -27.90 -42.50
C ALA A 700 -3.80 -28.29 -41.19
N PRO A 701 -3.42 -27.75 -40.02
CA PRO A 701 -4.12 -28.00 -38.75
C PRO A 701 -5.53 -27.38 -38.75
N PRO A 702 -6.48 -27.89 -37.94
CA PRO A 702 -7.84 -27.35 -37.87
C PRO A 702 -7.88 -25.87 -37.45
N LEU A 703 -8.61 -25.03 -38.18
CA LEU A 703 -8.70 -23.58 -37.95
C LEU A 703 -9.12 -23.21 -36.51
N ALA A 704 -10.07 -23.93 -35.92
CA ALA A 704 -10.47 -23.71 -34.53
C ALA A 704 -9.33 -24.01 -33.53
N GLY A 705 -8.51 -25.03 -33.80
CA GLY A 705 -7.30 -25.33 -33.04
C GLY A 705 -6.27 -24.21 -33.16
N VAL A 706 -5.99 -23.73 -34.39
CA VAL A 706 -5.05 -22.61 -34.61
C VAL A 706 -5.52 -21.33 -33.92
N ALA A 707 -6.82 -21.07 -33.89
CA ALA A 707 -7.39 -19.95 -33.15
C ALA A 707 -7.18 -20.10 -31.63
N VAL A 708 -7.46 -21.26 -31.05
CA VAL A 708 -7.17 -21.55 -29.63
C VAL A 708 -5.68 -21.40 -29.33
N VAL A 709 -4.79 -21.90 -30.20
CA VAL A 709 -3.33 -21.74 -30.06
C VAL A 709 -2.90 -20.28 -30.14
N TYR A 710 -3.48 -19.48 -31.03
CA TYR A 710 -3.22 -18.05 -31.08
C TYR A 710 -3.65 -17.35 -29.78
N PHE A 711 -4.91 -17.53 -29.35
CA PHE A 711 -5.46 -16.85 -28.18
C PHE A 711 -4.80 -17.32 -26.86
N ALA A 712 -4.57 -18.62 -26.69
CA ALA A 712 -3.85 -19.13 -25.52
C ALA A 712 -2.36 -18.75 -25.55
N GLY A 713 -1.71 -18.86 -26.71
CA GLY A 713 -0.30 -18.53 -26.89
C GLY A 713 0.00 -17.04 -26.66
N ALA A 714 -0.88 -16.14 -27.09
CA ALA A 714 -0.76 -14.71 -26.80
C ALA A 714 -1.06 -14.36 -25.33
N ILE A 715 -1.97 -15.05 -24.63
CA ILE A 715 -2.14 -14.91 -23.17
C ILE A 715 -0.87 -15.36 -22.43
N ILE A 716 -0.33 -16.54 -22.77
CA ILE A 716 0.86 -17.11 -22.12
C ILE A 716 2.10 -16.26 -22.41
N GLY A 717 2.30 -15.88 -23.68
CA GLY A 717 3.45 -15.09 -24.11
C GLY A 717 3.44 -13.66 -23.54
N SER A 718 2.28 -13.01 -23.43
CA SER A 718 2.17 -11.67 -22.82
C SER A 718 2.32 -11.67 -21.29
N ALA A 719 2.28 -12.83 -20.64
CA ALA A 719 2.66 -12.96 -19.23
C ALA A 719 4.19 -12.96 -19.01
N VAL A 720 4.99 -13.09 -20.08
CA VAL A 720 6.44 -12.92 -20.04
C VAL A 720 6.77 -11.43 -20.26
N PRO A 721 7.43 -10.72 -19.32
CA PRO A 721 7.65 -9.29 -19.40
C PRO A 721 8.84 -8.90 -20.32
N THR A 722 8.97 -9.54 -21.49
CA THR A 722 9.97 -9.18 -22.50
C THR A 722 9.48 -8.02 -23.39
N PRO A 723 10.37 -7.08 -23.79
CA PRO A 723 10.08 -6.14 -24.87
C PRO A 723 9.61 -6.90 -26.13
N GLY A 724 8.58 -6.39 -26.81
CA GLY A 724 7.99 -7.05 -27.98
C GLY A 724 7.27 -8.40 -27.73
N GLY A 725 7.20 -8.89 -26.48
CA GLY A 725 6.68 -10.22 -26.14
C GLY A 725 7.54 -11.38 -26.66
N LEU A 726 8.79 -11.09 -27.00
CA LEU A 726 9.73 -12.02 -27.65
C LEU A 726 10.11 -13.20 -26.75
N GLY A 727 10.29 -14.37 -27.36
CA GLY A 727 10.55 -15.66 -26.72
C GLY A 727 9.27 -16.31 -26.16
N GLY A 728 8.48 -15.57 -25.40
CA GLY A 728 7.27 -16.07 -24.75
C GLY A 728 6.15 -16.42 -25.72
N ILE A 729 5.87 -15.54 -26.69
CA ILE A 729 4.80 -15.76 -27.68
C ILE A 729 5.21 -16.88 -28.65
N GLU A 730 6.45 -16.86 -29.11
CA GLU A 730 6.97 -17.79 -30.11
C GLU A 730 6.98 -19.23 -29.59
N ALA A 731 7.48 -19.45 -28.36
CA ALA A 731 7.48 -20.76 -27.74
C ALA A 731 6.05 -21.28 -27.48
N ALA A 732 5.15 -20.43 -26.97
CA ALA A 732 3.79 -20.83 -26.64
C ALA A 732 2.97 -21.19 -27.90
N MET A 733 3.11 -20.43 -28.99
CA MET A 733 2.45 -20.74 -30.26
C MET A 733 3.06 -21.97 -30.95
N SER A 734 4.39 -22.13 -30.94
CA SER A 734 5.04 -23.30 -31.55
C SER A 734 4.69 -24.59 -30.83
N TYR A 735 4.70 -24.57 -29.49
CA TYR A 735 4.23 -25.68 -28.65
C TYR A 735 2.76 -25.99 -28.93
N GLY A 736 1.90 -24.96 -28.98
CA GLY A 736 0.48 -25.12 -29.29
C GLY A 736 0.23 -25.77 -30.65
N LEU A 737 0.90 -25.32 -31.71
CA LEU A 737 0.81 -25.95 -33.03
C LEU A 737 1.30 -27.41 -33.01
N THR A 738 2.36 -27.71 -32.24
CA THR A 738 2.84 -29.09 -32.04
C THR A 738 1.77 -29.96 -31.37
N THR A 739 1.00 -29.44 -30.40
CA THR A 739 -0.15 -30.16 -29.81
C THR A 739 -1.33 -30.36 -30.76
N LEU A 740 -1.36 -29.67 -31.93
CA LEU A 740 -2.31 -29.92 -33.02
C LEU A 740 -1.78 -30.92 -34.06
N GLY A 741 -0.62 -31.55 -33.83
CA GLY A 741 0.00 -32.51 -34.75
C GLY A 741 0.84 -31.88 -35.87
N VAL A 742 1.20 -30.59 -35.76
CA VAL A 742 2.19 -29.98 -36.67
C VAL A 742 3.60 -30.40 -36.23
N ASP A 743 4.47 -30.76 -37.19
CA ASP A 743 5.89 -31.04 -36.89
C ASP A 743 6.56 -29.83 -36.19
N SER A 744 7.52 -30.10 -35.30
CA SER A 744 8.16 -29.05 -34.49
C SER A 744 8.95 -28.03 -35.32
N GLY A 745 9.68 -28.47 -36.36
CA GLY A 745 10.41 -27.56 -37.25
C GLY A 745 9.47 -26.72 -38.11
N THR A 746 8.39 -27.35 -38.61
CA THR A 746 7.31 -26.66 -39.33
C THR A 746 6.59 -25.63 -38.44
N ALA A 747 6.23 -26.01 -37.21
CA ALA A 747 5.55 -25.14 -36.25
C ALA A 747 6.37 -23.88 -35.91
N VAL A 748 7.67 -24.04 -35.64
CA VAL A 748 8.59 -22.92 -35.41
C VAL A 748 8.71 -22.04 -36.66
N SER A 749 8.87 -22.63 -37.85
CA SER A 749 8.97 -21.89 -39.11
C SER A 749 7.72 -21.05 -39.41
N SER A 750 6.53 -21.63 -39.19
CA SER A 750 5.25 -20.93 -39.30
C SER A 750 5.12 -19.77 -38.32
N VAL A 751 5.52 -19.95 -37.07
CA VAL A 751 5.46 -18.90 -36.05
C VAL A 751 6.47 -17.79 -36.35
N LEU A 752 7.66 -18.11 -36.87
CA LEU A 752 8.65 -17.12 -37.32
C LEU A 752 8.15 -16.31 -38.52
N LEU A 753 7.53 -16.95 -39.52
CA LEU A 753 6.91 -16.25 -40.66
C LEU A 753 5.73 -15.35 -40.22
N TYR A 754 4.89 -15.84 -39.31
CA TYR A 754 3.82 -15.05 -38.70
C TYR A 754 4.37 -13.82 -37.96
N ARG A 755 5.48 -13.94 -37.21
CA ARG A 755 6.13 -12.81 -36.51
C ARG A 755 6.89 -11.89 -37.47
N LEU A 756 7.43 -12.40 -38.58
CA LEU A 756 7.96 -11.58 -39.66
C LEU A 756 6.88 -10.67 -40.24
N ALA A 757 5.72 -11.23 -40.59
CA ALA A 757 4.59 -10.46 -41.12
C ALA A 757 3.99 -9.46 -40.10
N THR A 758 3.76 -9.90 -38.86
CA THR A 758 2.98 -9.13 -37.85
C THR A 758 3.80 -8.25 -36.91
N TYR A 759 5.09 -8.54 -36.71
CA TYR A 759 5.93 -7.84 -35.72
C TYR A 759 7.18 -7.20 -36.32
N TRP A 760 7.99 -7.91 -37.10
CA TRP A 760 9.25 -7.34 -37.62
C TRP A 760 9.06 -6.43 -38.84
N LEU A 761 8.30 -6.87 -39.86
CA LEU A 761 8.05 -6.10 -41.09
C LEU A 761 7.42 -4.70 -40.83
N PRO A 762 6.48 -4.51 -39.87
CA PRO A 762 5.90 -3.19 -39.60
C PRO A 762 6.84 -2.14 -38.97
N ILE A 763 7.91 -2.56 -38.27
CA ILE A 763 8.81 -1.66 -37.50
C ILE A 763 9.39 -0.50 -38.34
N PRO A 764 10.03 -0.72 -39.51
CA PRO A 764 10.58 0.37 -40.31
C PRO A 764 9.51 1.34 -40.82
N PHE A 765 8.34 0.85 -41.21
CA PHE A 765 7.22 1.70 -41.63
C PHE A 765 6.61 2.46 -40.44
N GLY A 766 6.68 1.91 -39.23
CA GLY A 766 6.30 2.58 -37.99
C GLY A 766 7.25 3.73 -37.63
N TRP A 767 8.55 3.54 -37.82
CA TRP A 767 9.56 4.62 -37.67
C TRP A 767 9.40 5.71 -38.73
N ALA A 768 9.13 5.34 -39.99
CA ALA A 768 8.79 6.31 -41.03
C ALA A 768 7.50 7.09 -40.68
N SER A 769 6.48 6.39 -40.15
CA SER A 769 5.20 6.98 -39.75
C SER A 769 5.33 7.92 -38.56
N ILE A 770 6.07 7.56 -37.51
CA ILE A 770 6.22 8.42 -36.32
C ILE A 770 6.95 9.72 -36.70
N ASN A 771 7.98 9.63 -37.55
CA ASN A 771 8.72 10.78 -38.07
C ASN A 771 7.89 11.66 -39.02
N HIS A 772 6.97 11.06 -39.80
CA HIS A 772 6.05 11.82 -40.66
C HIS A 772 4.98 12.53 -39.81
N LEU A 773 4.32 11.81 -38.90
CA LEU A 773 3.26 12.33 -38.04
C LEU A 773 3.77 13.45 -37.11
N THR A 774 5.01 13.37 -36.61
CA THR A 774 5.61 14.50 -35.87
C THR A 774 5.90 15.71 -36.74
N LYS A 775 6.33 15.52 -38.00
CA LYS A 775 6.60 16.64 -38.93
C LYS A 775 5.32 17.38 -39.36
N ILE A 776 4.20 16.69 -39.47
CA ILE A 776 2.88 17.29 -39.73
C ILE A 776 2.12 17.65 -38.43
N ASP A 777 2.81 17.64 -37.29
CA ASP A 777 2.33 18.02 -35.95
C ASP A 777 1.04 17.26 -35.50
N ALA A 778 0.85 16.04 -36.03
CA ALA A 778 -0.32 15.19 -35.81
C ALA A 778 -0.19 14.25 -34.59
N ILE A 779 0.98 14.19 -33.96
CA ILE A 779 1.25 13.49 -32.67
C ILE A 779 2.16 14.31 -31.76
#